data_AF-A0A9D5XA67-F1
#
_entry.id   AF-A0A9D5XA67-F1
#
_cell.length_a   1.000
_cell.length_b   1.000
_cell.length_c   1.000
_cell.angle_alpha   90.00
_cell.angle_beta   90.00
_cell.angle_gamma   90.00
#
_symmetry.space_group_name_H-M   'P 1'
#
loop_
_entity.id
_entity.type
_entity.pdbx_description
1 polymer ?
#
loop_
_entity_poly.entity_id
_entity_poly.type
_entity_poly.pdbx_seq_one_letter_code
_entity_poly.pdbx_strand_id
1 'polypeptide(L)'
;MNTLIDYREKIRIHHRSDEAEILEYLVTNFAPDDVMRKRIQERAIQVVKDVRRASGPTLTESFLGQYGLSTDEGLALMTLAEALLRVPDNETIDDLIEDKIGPSNWREHIGQSESSLVNASTYALEMTRSVINQPASRGPLEALRGAIKRLGEPVIRVAVRQAMKELGNQFVLGEDMKLALKRAEKWRDKGATYSYDMLGEAAITQEGADGYFDAYADAIKEIAKVAHSDDLRENPGLSIKLSALYPRYEMSQQAKAVPALAERVGELARAARDANIGLNIDAEEAYRLGLSLDMVEMVLSDPRLTGWDGFGVVVQAFGKRASFVIDWLYALAIQLDRKIMVRLVKGAYWDSEIKRAQMDGVPDFPVFTTKSATDISYICCASQLLNMTDRIYPQFATHNAHSVAAILEMAGNNDNYEFQRLHGMGETLHGALLRNEKVRSRIYAPVGKHRELLAYLVRRLLENGANSSFVNQLANHTVSAEMIATDPFETLKSDQKANQSKIKKPSDLYLPERVNSRGWDLANRTDLNDYVAERAPFAEKLWRSSPMTVRPVTSGTTRKIFNPAVKNSQVGEVIEADEKQALDAIEEARTWDVPVTERANILRKAADLYEQHHGEIFALLAREAGKTQFDTIAELREAVDFLRYYAKEAEKLPDNEPRGTISCISPWNFPLAIFTGQIAAALAAGNAVLAKPSDQTPLIAALATNLLHEAGVPLTALQLLPGAGATVGNVICGDPRIQGVCFTGSTATAQAINRNVAKNGSADSLLIAETGGLNCMIVDSTALPEQSVRDIITSAFQSAGQRCSALRVVYLQKDIAEQFLHMLKGAMEVLESGNPWWLSTDIGPVIDEKAYDKISNYIAAAQKEGRLITQLDVPNDGYFVGPAVIKVGGINDLEEEIFGPVLHVATFENDELDTIVSDINNRGYGLTFGLQTRIERRIDKLSAALKIGNIYVNRNQVGAVVGSQPFGGRGLSGTGPKAGGPHYLPRFYKSVSPMTPVVRGEDLDLATVQTTLDNLPDTSNLPQNHDIMPGPTGESNELFTYARGKILCLGPSAEEAVRQAETARENGCKPLICVPGAKGEHALDGFLPREHLTSLGGIDAVICWSDLDDLRSIRKALSERDGPLIPFVAEEEFADRCLVERHVCIDTTAAGGNVSLLA
;
A
#
# COMPACT_ATOMS: atom_id res chain seq x y z
N MET A 1 20.63 -3.40 -39.09
CA MET A 1 19.89 -3.11 -37.84
C MET A 1 18.99 -4.29 -37.57
N ASN A 2 18.91 -4.78 -36.33
CA ASN A 2 18.12 -5.95 -36.00
C ASN A 2 16.66 -5.51 -35.77
N THR A 3 15.78 -5.80 -36.74
CA THR A 3 14.38 -5.38 -36.76
C THR A 3 13.62 -5.70 -35.46
N LEU A 4 13.96 -6.79 -34.76
CA LEU A 4 13.35 -7.12 -33.46
C LEU A 4 13.68 -6.11 -32.37
N ILE A 5 14.89 -5.57 -32.36
CA ILE A 5 15.31 -4.56 -31.37
C ILE A 5 14.49 -3.28 -31.57
N ASP A 6 14.29 -2.85 -32.82
CA ASP A 6 13.51 -1.65 -33.13
C ASP A 6 12.05 -1.79 -32.63
N TYR A 7 11.44 -2.97 -32.79
CA TYR A 7 10.10 -3.24 -32.24
C TYR A 7 10.09 -3.29 -30.70
N ARG A 8 11.12 -3.86 -30.06
CA ARG A 8 11.24 -3.82 -28.59
C ARG A 8 11.36 -2.41 -28.05
N GLU A 9 12.06 -1.51 -28.75
CA GLU A 9 12.13 -0.09 -28.36
C GLU A 9 10.77 0.60 -28.52
N LYS A 10 10.02 0.35 -29.59
CA LYS A 10 8.65 0.88 -29.72
C LYS A 10 7.75 0.45 -28.56
N ILE A 11 7.81 -0.83 -28.16
CA ILE A 11 7.06 -1.35 -27.01
C ILE A 11 7.44 -0.61 -25.71
N ARG A 12 8.73 -0.29 -25.52
CA ARG A 12 9.22 0.42 -24.32
C ARG A 12 8.77 1.88 -24.29
N ILE A 13 8.92 2.58 -25.41
CA ILE A 13 8.52 3.99 -25.57
C ILE A 13 7.02 4.17 -25.32
N HIS A 14 6.19 3.24 -25.81
CA HIS A 14 4.73 3.32 -25.69
C HIS A 14 4.17 2.72 -24.40
N HIS A 15 5.01 2.45 -23.38
CA HIS A 15 4.52 1.93 -22.10
C HIS A 15 3.50 2.83 -21.43
N ARG A 16 3.74 4.15 -21.41
CA ARG A 16 2.92 5.16 -20.73
C ARG A 16 2.72 6.40 -21.60
N SER A 17 2.67 6.23 -22.94
CA SER A 17 2.35 7.31 -23.87
C SER A 17 0.98 7.91 -23.60
N ASP A 18 0.73 9.10 -24.15
CA ASP A 18 -0.58 9.73 -24.10
C ASP A 18 -1.64 8.81 -24.75
N GLU A 19 -2.79 8.70 -24.08
CA GLU A 19 -3.87 7.81 -24.52
C GLU A 19 -4.44 8.22 -25.88
N ALA A 20 -4.56 9.53 -26.15
CA ALA A 20 -5.14 10.02 -27.40
C ALA A 20 -4.21 9.71 -28.59
N GLU A 21 -2.90 9.88 -28.42
CA GLU A 21 -1.90 9.56 -29.45
C GLU A 21 -1.96 8.07 -29.86
N ILE A 22 -2.04 7.17 -28.88
CA ILE A 22 -2.11 5.74 -29.14
C ILE A 22 -3.44 5.36 -29.81
N LEU A 23 -4.56 5.94 -29.37
CA LEU A 23 -5.86 5.70 -29.99
C LEU A 23 -5.90 6.20 -31.43
N GLU A 24 -5.38 7.39 -31.72
CA GLU A 24 -5.29 7.92 -33.08
C GLU A 24 -4.47 6.97 -33.98
N TYR A 25 -3.29 6.53 -33.51
CA TYR A 25 -2.48 5.55 -34.21
C TYR A 25 -3.25 4.26 -34.53
N LEU A 26 -3.95 3.68 -33.54
CA LEU A 26 -4.72 2.45 -33.72
C LEU A 26 -5.86 2.64 -34.74
N VAL A 27 -6.61 3.74 -34.61
CA VAL A 27 -7.75 4.05 -35.47
C VAL A 27 -7.31 4.26 -36.91
N THR A 28 -6.25 5.06 -37.13
CA THR A 28 -5.76 5.37 -38.48
C THR A 28 -5.25 4.13 -39.22
N ASN A 29 -4.62 3.18 -38.52
CA ASN A 29 -3.95 2.06 -39.17
C ASN A 29 -4.82 0.80 -39.26
N PHE A 30 -5.76 0.59 -38.34
CA PHE A 30 -6.42 -0.71 -38.18
C PHE A 30 -7.94 -0.68 -37.99
N ALA A 31 -8.55 0.49 -37.77
CA ALA A 31 -10.00 0.54 -37.55
C ALA A 31 -10.81 0.19 -38.81
N PRO A 32 -11.97 -0.48 -38.65
CA PRO A 32 -12.93 -0.66 -39.73
C PRO A 32 -13.51 0.70 -40.17
N ASP A 33 -13.79 0.83 -41.46
CA ASP A 33 -14.47 2.01 -42.00
C ASP A 33 -15.93 2.12 -41.51
N ASP A 34 -16.54 3.29 -41.69
CA ASP A 34 -17.91 3.56 -41.20
C ASP A 34 -18.96 2.64 -41.81
N VAL A 35 -18.74 2.12 -43.02
CA VAL A 35 -19.68 1.20 -43.69
C VAL A 35 -19.61 -0.17 -43.01
N MET A 36 -18.42 -0.65 -42.72
CA MET A 36 -18.20 -1.89 -41.98
C MET A 36 -18.69 -1.77 -40.53
N ARG A 37 -18.41 -0.65 -39.84
CA ARG A 37 -18.90 -0.39 -38.48
C ARG A 37 -20.43 -0.49 -38.36
N LYS A 38 -21.18 0.02 -39.35
CA LYS A 38 -22.65 -0.15 -39.38
C LYS A 38 -23.07 -1.61 -39.51
N ARG A 39 -22.43 -2.40 -40.37
CA ARG A 39 -22.70 -3.84 -40.49
C ARG A 39 -22.36 -4.60 -39.21
N ILE A 40 -21.25 -4.23 -38.56
CA ILE A 40 -20.84 -4.77 -37.26
C ILE A 40 -21.94 -4.54 -36.23
N GLN A 41 -22.45 -3.31 -36.14
CA GLN A 41 -23.52 -2.97 -35.22
C GLN A 41 -24.80 -3.77 -35.49
N GLU A 42 -25.24 -3.85 -36.75
CA GLU A 42 -26.43 -4.62 -37.15
C GLU A 42 -26.28 -6.12 -36.79
N ARG A 43 -25.11 -6.69 -37.07
CA ARG A 43 -24.80 -8.09 -36.72
C ARG A 43 -24.73 -8.29 -35.20
N ALA A 44 -24.12 -7.37 -34.47
CA ALA A 44 -24.04 -7.42 -33.00
C ALA A 44 -25.45 -7.42 -32.38
N ILE A 45 -26.37 -6.58 -32.87
CA ILE A 45 -27.78 -6.57 -32.44
C ILE A 45 -28.42 -7.94 -32.69
N GLN A 46 -28.17 -8.54 -33.86
CA GLN A 46 -28.70 -9.86 -34.19
C GLN A 46 -28.13 -10.95 -33.29
N VAL A 47 -26.82 -10.95 -33.02
CA VAL A 47 -26.16 -11.87 -32.08
C VAL A 47 -26.79 -11.76 -30.69
N VAL A 48 -27.00 -10.55 -30.15
CA VAL A 48 -27.64 -10.36 -28.85
C VAL A 48 -29.08 -10.90 -28.84
N LYS A 49 -29.84 -10.68 -29.92
CA LYS A 49 -31.21 -11.20 -30.07
C LYS A 49 -31.23 -12.73 -30.12
N ASP A 50 -30.29 -13.34 -30.83
CA ASP A 50 -30.18 -14.80 -30.94
C ASP A 50 -29.79 -15.44 -29.61
N VAL A 51 -28.85 -14.82 -28.87
CA VAL A 51 -28.45 -15.27 -27.54
C VAL A 51 -29.62 -15.22 -26.57
N ARG A 52 -30.40 -14.12 -26.55
CA ARG A 52 -31.61 -13.99 -25.71
C ARG A 52 -32.73 -14.97 -26.09
N ARG A 53 -32.81 -15.41 -27.35
CA ARG A 53 -33.82 -16.39 -27.82
C ARG A 53 -33.45 -17.83 -27.53
N ALA A 54 -32.15 -18.16 -27.53
CA ALA A 54 -31.67 -19.54 -27.51
C ALA A 54 -31.65 -20.18 -26.12
N SER A 55 -31.75 -19.43 -25.02
CA SER A 55 -31.64 -19.96 -23.65
C SER A 55 -32.23 -18.98 -22.62
N GLY A 56 -32.80 -19.49 -21.52
CA GLY A 56 -32.94 -18.71 -20.28
C GLY A 56 -31.56 -18.49 -19.63
N PRO A 57 -31.41 -17.51 -18.73
CA PRO A 57 -30.12 -17.20 -18.11
C PRO A 57 -29.55 -18.40 -17.35
N THR A 58 -28.23 -18.63 -17.44
CA THR A 58 -27.54 -19.63 -16.61
C THR A 58 -27.63 -19.26 -15.13
N LEU A 59 -27.42 -20.22 -14.22
CA LEU A 59 -27.44 -19.99 -12.77
C LEU A 59 -26.55 -18.79 -12.38
N THR A 60 -25.35 -18.73 -12.94
CA THR A 60 -24.36 -17.66 -12.69
C THR A 60 -24.80 -16.33 -13.28
N GLU A 61 -25.36 -16.29 -14.49
CA GLU A 61 -25.88 -15.06 -15.12
C GLU A 61 -27.10 -14.52 -14.37
N SER A 62 -28.01 -15.40 -13.93
CA SER A 62 -29.13 -15.03 -13.05
C SER A 62 -28.67 -14.50 -11.71
N PHE A 63 -27.65 -15.13 -11.12
CA PHE A 63 -27.07 -14.70 -9.84
C PHE A 63 -26.40 -13.33 -9.95
N LEU A 64 -25.53 -13.14 -10.96
CA LEU A 64 -24.86 -11.85 -11.21
C LEU A 64 -25.85 -10.74 -11.55
N GLY A 65 -26.88 -11.02 -12.34
CA GLY A 65 -27.91 -10.04 -12.69
C GLY A 65 -28.83 -9.68 -11.53
N GLN A 66 -29.07 -10.61 -10.59
CA GLN A 66 -29.94 -10.37 -9.43
C GLN A 66 -29.24 -9.65 -8.29
N TYR A 67 -27.98 -10.01 -8.01
CA TYR A 67 -27.24 -9.46 -6.87
C TYR A 67 -26.34 -8.29 -7.25
N GLY A 68 -25.81 -8.23 -8.49
CA GLY A 68 -24.87 -7.21 -8.94
C GLY A 68 -23.58 -7.18 -8.10
N LEU A 69 -22.41 -7.46 -8.68
CA LEU A 69 -21.18 -7.54 -7.85
C LEU A 69 -20.69 -6.21 -7.27
N SER A 70 -21.24 -5.08 -7.74
CA SER A 70 -20.96 -3.76 -7.19
C SER A 70 -21.87 -3.39 -6.01
N THR A 71 -22.76 -4.28 -5.57
CA THR A 71 -23.62 -4.06 -4.39
C THR A 71 -22.94 -4.56 -3.13
N ASP A 72 -23.39 -4.06 -1.97
CA ASP A 72 -22.92 -4.52 -0.67
C ASP A 72 -23.21 -6.03 -0.48
N GLU A 73 -24.34 -6.53 -0.99
CA GLU A 73 -24.66 -7.97 -1.01
C GLU A 73 -23.68 -8.78 -1.86
N GLY A 74 -23.34 -8.29 -3.05
CA GLY A 74 -22.37 -8.93 -3.96
C GLY A 74 -20.99 -9.04 -3.33
N LEU A 75 -20.50 -7.94 -2.72
CA LEU A 75 -19.21 -7.90 -2.04
C LEU A 75 -19.15 -8.82 -0.81
N ALA A 76 -20.23 -8.85 -0.01
CA ALA A 76 -20.36 -9.73 1.14
C ALA A 76 -20.27 -11.21 0.72
N LEU A 77 -20.98 -11.60 -0.34
CA LEU A 77 -20.94 -12.96 -0.89
C LEU A 77 -19.56 -13.31 -1.45
N MET A 78 -18.89 -12.38 -2.10
CA MET A 78 -17.53 -12.59 -2.63
C MET A 78 -16.51 -12.79 -1.50
N THR A 79 -16.59 -11.97 -0.46
CA THR A 79 -15.70 -12.08 0.71
C THR A 79 -15.96 -13.37 1.48
N LEU A 80 -17.23 -13.77 1.62
CA LEU A 80 -17.61 -15.05 2.20
C LEU A 80 -17.10 -16.21 1.35
N ALA A 81 -17.27 -16.18 0.03
CA ALA A 81 -16.75 -17.22 -0.85
C ALA A 81 -15.22 -17.33 -0.70
N GLU A 82 -14.52 -16.20 -0.71
CA GLU A 82 -13.06 -16.11 -0.62
C GLU A 82 -12.49 -16.68 0.68
N ALA A 83 -13.05 -16.29 1.82
CA ALA A 83 -12.50 -16.64 3.13
C ALA A 83 -13.11 -17.91 3.74
N LEU A 84 -14.40 -18.20 3.55
CA LEU A 84 -15.11 -19.23 4.34
C LEU A 84 -14.57 -20.66 4.14
N LEU A 85 -14.09 -21.00 2.94
CA LEU A 85 -13.57 -22.35 2.67
C LEU A 85 -12.10 -22.54 3.10
N ARG A 86 -11.38 -21.46 3.42
CA ARG A 86 -9.98 -21.51 3.89
C ARG A 86 -9.84 -21.29 5.38
N VAL A 87 -10.79 -20.62 6.02
CA VAL A 87 -10.78 -20.43 7.48
C VAL A 87 -10.96 -21.79 8.16
N PRO A 88 -9.96 -22.25 8.94
CA PRO A 88 -9.96 -23.57 9.56
C PRO A 88 -10.82 -23.60 10.85
N ASP A 89 -10.95 -22.48 11.54
CA ASP A 89 -11.59 -22.40 12.86
C ASP A 89 -13.05 -21.94 12.79
N ASN A 90 -13.83 -22.41 13.76
CA ASN A 90 -15.27 -22.31 13.76
C ASN A 90 -15.78 -20.94 14.26
N GLU A 91 -15.08 -20.33 15.19
CA GLU A 91 -15.46 -19.06 15.82
C GLU A 91 -15.25 -17.89 14.87
N THR A 92 -14.12 -17.85 14.18
CA THR A 92 -13.82 -16.83 13.17
C THR A 92 -14.76 -16.93 11.96
N ILE A 93 -15.20 -18.15 11.61
CA ILE A 93 -16.26 -18.36 10.61
C ILE A 93 -17.56 -17.73 11.06
N ASP A 94 -17.95 -17.92 12.32
CA ASP A 94 -19.20 -17.37 12.84
C ASP A 94 -19.13 -15.84 12.86
N ASP A 95 -17.99 -15.26 13.28
CA ASP A 95 -17.71 -13.82 13.21
C ASP A 95 -17.83 -13.29 11.76
N LEU A 96 -17.23 -13.99 10.79
CA LEU A 96 -17.26 -13.61 9.38
C LEU A 96 -18.67 -13.70 8.78
N ILE A 97 -19.42 -14.75 9.12
CA ILE A 97 -20.82 -14.93 8.69
C ILE A 97 -21.69 -13.81 9.27
N GLU A 98 -21.55 -13.50 10.56
CA GLU A 98 -22.30 -12.42 11.21
C GLU A 98 -22.01 -11.06 10.56
N ASP A 99 -20.73 -10.76 10.32
CA ASP A 99 -20.25 -9.51 9.71
C ASP A 99 -20.80 -9.31 8.29
N LYS A 100 -20.80 -10.36 7.47
CA LYS A 100 -21.17 -10.26 6.05
C LYS A 100 -22.64 -10.51 5.75
N ILE A 101 -23.34 -11.33 6.53
CA ILE A 101 -24.77 -11.65 6.27
C ILE A 101 -25.70 -10.75 7.08
N GLY A 102 -25.30 -10.33 8.29
CA GLY A 102 -26.15 -9.56 9.21
C GLY A 102 -26.64 -8.20 8.69
N PRO A 103 -25.79 -7.36 8.07
CA PRO A 103 -26.17 -6.00 7.65
C PRO A 103 -26.99 -5.91 6.35
N SER A 104 -26.85 -6.84 5.40
CA SER A 104 -27.36 -6.66 4.02
C SER A 104 -28.87 -6.93 3.87
N ASN A 105 -29.53 -6.27 2.92
CA ASN A 105 -30.99 -6.22 2.85
C ASN A 105 -31.58 -7.32 1.93
N TRP A 106 -31.19 -8.57 2.19
CA TRP A 106 -31.53 -9.78 1.40
C TRP A 106 -33.01 -10.00 1.06
N ARG A 107 -33.94 -9.34 1.77
CA ARG A 107 -35.40 -9.51 1.64
C ARG A 107 -35.96 -8.97 0.32
N GLU A 108 -35.28 -8.01 -0.30
CA GLU A 108 -35.74 -7.42 -1.56
C GLU A 108 -35.58 -8.37 -2.75
N HIS A 109 -34.72 -9.39 -2.64
CA HIS A 109 -34.41 -10.31 -3.75
C HIS A 109 -35.25 -11.60 -3.77
N ILE A 110 -36.15 -11.82 -2.80
CA ILE A 110 -36.92 -13.06 -2.68
C ILE A 110 -37.98 -13.16 -3.79
N GLY A 111 -37.97 -14.28 -4.53
CA GLY A 111 -38.96 -14.55 -5.58
C GLY A 111 -38.77 -13.72 -6.85
N GLN A 112 -37.65 -13.00 -6.97
CA GLN A 112 -37.32 -12.20 -8.16
C GLN A 112 -36.54 -12.96 -9.24
N SER A 113 -36.01 -14.16 -8.93
CA SER A 113 -35.33 -15.02 -9.90
C SER A 113 -36.23 -16.12 -10.43
N GLU A 114 -36.12 -16.43 -11.72
CA GLU A 114 -36.81 -17.59 -12.31
C GLU A 114 -36.13 -18.93 -11.94
N SER A 115 -34.93 -18.91 -11.34
CA SER A 115 -34.17 -20.10 -10.94
C SER A 115 -34.52 -20.56 -9.51
N SER A 116 -35.02 -21.79 -9.38
CA SER A 116 -35.36 -22.40 -8.09
C SER A 116 -34.15 -22.62 -7.17
N LEU A 117 -32.96 -22.82 -7.73
CA LEU A 117 -31.70 -22.97 -6.98
C LEU A 117 -31.19 -21.63 -6.46
N VAL A 118 -31.27 -20.56 -7.26
CA VAL A 118 -30.91 -19.20 -6.81
C VAL A 118 -31.88 -18.78 -5.71
N ASN A 119 -33.17 -18.97 -5.92
CA ASN A 119 -34.19 -18.75 -4.88
C ASN A 119 -33.96 -19.62 -3.64
N ALA A 120 -33.44 -20.84 -3.75
CA ALA A 120 -33.10 -21.71 -2.62
C ALA A 120 -31.86 -21.23 -1.85
N SER A 121 -30.84 -20.69 -2.53
CA SER A 121 -29.70 -20.02 -1.89
C SER A 121 -30.11 -18.70 -1.23
N THR A 122 -31.00 -17.91 -1.86
CA THR A 122 -31.63 -16.75 -1.24
C THR A 122 -32.46 -17.15 -0.03
N TYR A 123 -33.21 -18.26 -0.11
CA TYR A 123 -33.96 -18.83 1.01
C TYR A 123 -33.04 -19.34 2.13
N ALA A 124 -31.86 -19.89 1.83
CA ALA A 124 -30.89 -20.34 2.84
C ALA A 124 -30.24 -19.14 3.56
N LEU A 125 -29.90 -18.08 2.82
CA LEU A 125 -29.42 -16.81 3.37
C LEU A 125 -30.52 -16.09 4.18
N GLU A 126 -31.76 -16.09 3.70
CA GLU A 126 -32.92 -15.54 4.38
C GLU A 126 -33.39 -16.40 5.57
N MET A 127 -33.28 -17.73 5.55
CA MET A 127 -33.59 -18.59 6.70
C MET A 127 -32.71 -18.26 7.91
N THR A 128 -31.51 -17.72 7.66
CA THR A 128 -30.63 -17.15 8.70
C THR A 128 -31.24 -15.88 9.31
N ARG A 129 -32.02 -15.11 8.53
CA ARG A 129 -32.72 -13.87 8.92
C ARG A 129 -34.16 -14.09 9.41
N SER A 130 -34.89 -15.12 8.97
CA SER A 130 -36.34 -15.29 9.24
C SER A 130 -36.67 -15.66 10.70
N VAL A 131 -35.64 -15.88 11.52
CA VAL A 131 -35.76 -16.06 12.98
C VAL A 131 -35.81 -14.71 13.74
N ILE A 132 -35.71 -13.58 13.03
CA ILE A 132 -35.53 -12.23 13.60
C ILE A 132 -36.84 -11.51 13.99
N ASN A 133 -38.03 -12.07 13.76
CA ASN A 133 -39.29 -11.34 14.00
C ASN A 133 -40.12 -11.83 15.20
N GLN A 134 -39.95 -11.19 16.37
CA GLN A 134 -41.07 -10.83 17.26
C GLN A 134 -40.88 -9.42 17.84
N PRO A 135 -41.97 -8.64 18.01
CA PRO A 135 -41.89 -7.26 18.48
C PRO A 135 -41.90 -7.16 20.01
N ALA A 136 -40.96 -6.36 20.54
CA ALA A 136 -41.02 -5.52 21.74
C ALA A 136 -39.80 -5.68 22.66
N SER A 137 -39.04 -4.58 22.77
CA SER A 137 -38.07 -4.24 23.82
C SER A 137 -36.91 -5.20 24.09
N ARG A 138 -35.90 -5.19 23.20
CA ARG A 138 -34.44 -5.33 23.43
C ARG A 138 -33.76 -5.48 22.07
N GLY A 139 -32.54 -4.96 21.90
CA GLY A 139 -31.94 -4.63 20.58
C GLY A 139 -31.72 -5.81 19.61
N PRO A 140 -31.43 -5.53 18.32
CA PRO A 140 -31.29 -6.53 17.24
C PRO A 140 -30.28 -7.66 17.52
N LEU A 141 -29.23 -7.37 18.30
CA LEU A 141 -28.13 -8.27 18.66
C LEU A 141 -28.51 -9.38 19.66
N GLU A 142 -29.41 -9.13 20.61
CA GLU A 142 -29.85 -10.18 21.56
C GLU A 142 -30.85 -11.15 20.90
N ALA A 143 -31.61 -10.68 19.92
CA ALA A 143 -32.51 -11.51 19.12
C ALA A 143 -31.74 -12.48 18.20
N LEU A 144 -30.62 -12.03 17.62
CA LEU A 144 -29.71 -12.87 16.83
C LEU A 144 -29.06 -13.98 17.69
N ARG A 145 -28.51 -13.61 18.88
CA ARG A 145 -27.99 -14.58 19.86
C ARG A 145 -29.06 -15.60 20.32
N GLY A 146 -30.32 -15.18 20.44
CA GLY A 146 -31.44 -16.06 20.80
C GLY A 146 -31.88 -17.03 19.69
N ALA A 147 -31.77 -16.62 18.43
CA ALA A 147 -32.09 -17.39 17.23
C ALA A 147 -31.02 -18.44 16.90
N ILE A 148 -29.75 -18.02 16.95
CA ILE A 148 -28.56 -18.85 16.72
C ILE A 148 -28.50 -20.01 17.74
N LYS A 149 -28.90 -19.75 18.99
CA LYS A 149 -29.04 -20.77 20.06
C LYS A 149 -30.17 -21.78 19.84
N ARG A 150 -31.10 -21.51 18.91
CA ARG A 150 -32.36 -22.26 18.73
C ARG A 150 -32.39 -23.14 17.47
N LEU A 151 -31.63 -22.81 16.43
CA LEU A 151 -31.37 -23.64 15.23
C LEU A 151 -30.00 -24.33 15.24
N GLY A 152 -29.07 -23.83 16.07
CA GLY A 152 -27.70 -24.33 16.21
C GLY A 152 -26.76 -23.76 15.14
N GLU A 153 -25.76 -22.98 15.56
CA GLU A 153 -24.59 -22.51 14.77
C GLU A 153 -24.03 -23.57 13.80
N PRO A 154 -23.95 -24.87 14.15
CA PRO A 154 -23.45 -25.90 13.22
C PRO A 154 -24.27 -26.03 11.92
N VAL A 155 -25.59 -25.79 11.94
CA VAL A 155 -26.45 -26.01 10.77
C VAL A 155 -26.25 -24.91 9.73
N ILE A 156 -26.14 -23.64 10.16
CA ILE A 156 -25.89 -22.50 9.28
C ILE A 156 -24.52 -22.64 8.61
N ARG A 157 -23.47 -22.97 9.38
CA ARG A 157 -22.14 -23.23 8.81
C ARG A 157 -22.14 -24.29 7.72
N VAL A 158 -22.80 -25.43 7.97
CA VAL A 158 -22.90 -26.52 6.99
C VAL A 158 -23.65 -26.06 5.73
N ALA A 159 -24.75 -25.32 5.88
CA ALA A 159 -25.51 -24.80 4.75
C ALA A 159 -24.71 -23.80 3.91
N VAL A 160 -24.05 -22.81 4.53
CA VAL A 160 -23.26 -21.80 3.81
C VAL A 160 -22.02 -22.43 3.16
N ARG A 161 -21.30 -23.32 3.85
CA ARG A 161 -20.16 -24.05 3.25
C ARG A 161 -20.60 -24.89 2.05
N GLN A 162 -21.73 -25.58 2.14
CA GLN A 162 -22.24 -26.37 1.02
C GLN A 162 -22.64 -25.47 -0.17
N ALA A 163 -23.30 -24.33 0.09
CA ALA A 163 -23.63 -23.36 -0.95
C ALA A 163 -22.38 -22.79 -1.64
N MET A 164 -21.35 -22.42 -0.88
CA MET A 164 -20.07 -21.93 -1.43
C MET A 164 -19.34 -23.01 -2.24
N LYS A 165 -19.40 -24.27 -1.81
CA LYS A 165 -18.83 -25.40 -2.57
C LYS A 165 -19.54 -25.58 -3.92
N GLU A 166 -20.87 -25.52 -3.94
CA GLU A 166 -21.64 -25.61 -5.19
C GLU A 166 -21.40 -24.40 -6.11
N LEU A 167 -21.21 -23.21 -5.55
CA LEU A 167 -20.82 -22.02 -6.30
C LEU A 167 -19.43 -22.20 -6.91
N GLY A 168 -18.45 -22.71 -6.14
CA GLY A 168 -17.10 -23.00 -6.65
C GLY A 168 -17.07 -24.02 -7.79
N ASN A 169 -17.98 -25.00 -7.79
CA ASN A 169 -18.15 -25.98 -8.89
C ASN A 169 -18.57 -25.36 -10.22
N GLN A 170 -19.09 -24.13 -10.24
CA GLN A 170 -19.43 -23.41 -11.48
C GLN A 170 -18.21 -22.75 -12.12
N PHE A 171 -17.17 -22.43 -11.34
CA PHE A 171 -16.00 -21.71 -11.80
C PHE A 171 -14.78 -22.62 -12.04
N VAL A 172 -14.74 -23.77 -11.38
CA VAL A 172 -13.74 -24.81 -11.60
C VAL A 172 -14.34 -25.97 -12.36
N LEU A 173 -13.74 -26.29 -13.50
CA LEU A 173 -14.17 -27.42 -14.31
C LEU A 173 -13.94 -28.74 -13.56
N GLY A 174 -12.84 -28.88 -12.81
CA GLY A 174 -12.59 -30.03 -11.94
C GLY A 174 -11.50 -29.77 -10.90
N GLU A 175 -11.55 -30.47 -9.76
CA GLU A 175 -10.53 -30.38 -8.71
C GLU A 175 -9.16 -30.91 -9.14
N ASP A 176 -9.15 -31.78 -10.15
CA ASP A 176 -7.96 -32.31 -10.80
C ASP A 176 -8.17 -32.46 -12.31
N MET A 177 -7.09 -32.73 -13.03
CA MET A 177 -7.11 -32.83 -14.49
C MET A 177 -7.99 -33.99 -14.98
N LYS A 178 -8.06 -35.13 -14.27
CA LYS A 178 -8.86 -36.28 -14.70
C LYS A 178 -10.35 -35.95 -14.66
N LEU A 179 -10.80 -35.30 -13.59
CA LEU A 179 -12.19 -34.84 -13.46
C LEU A 179 -12.52 -33.74 -14.47
N ALA A 180 -11.58 -32.82 -14.71
CA ALA A 180 -11.73 -31.77 -15.71
C ALA A 180 -11.91 -32.35 -17.13
N LEU A 181 -11.05 -33.30 -17.53
CA LEU A 181 -11.14 -33.99 -18.82
C LEU A 181 -12.48 -34.72 -19.00
N LYS A 182 -12.97 -35.40 -17.96
CA LYS A 182 -14.28 -36.08 -17.99
C LYS A 182 -15.42 -35.08 -18.19
N ARG A 183 -15.42 -33.96 -17.47
CA ARG A 183 -16.47 -32.93 -17.58
C ARG A 183 -16.39 -32.15 -18.90
N ALA A 184 -15.21 -32.09 -19.53
CA ALA A 184 -15.00 -31.45 -20.82
C ALA A 184 -15.75 -32.13 -21.98
N GLU A 185 -16.08 -33.42 -21.87
CA GLU A 185 -16.82 -34.19 -22.90
C GLU A 185 -18.11 -33.48 -23.34
N LYS A 186 -18.85 -32.88 -22.40
CA LYS A 186 -20.13 -32.18 -22.65
C LYS A 186 -20.07 -31.12 -23.76
N TRP A 187 -18.99 -30.35 -23.83
CA TRP A 187 -18.82 -29.29 -24.84
C TRP A 187 -17.94 -29.72 -26.01
N ARG A 188 -17.06 -30.71 -25.81
CA ARG A 188 -16.35 -31.36 -26.91
C ARG A 188 -17.30 -31.98 -27.92
N ASP A 189 -18.35 -32.66 -27.45
CA ASP A 189 -19.40 -33.23 -28.30
C ASP A 189 -20.17 -32.17 -29.12
N LYS A 190 -20.06 -30.89 -28.74
CA LYS A 190 -20.65 -29.75 -29.45
C LYS A 190 -19.66 -29.02 -30.36
N GLY A 191 -18.44 -29.56 -30.54
CA GLY A 191 -17.39 -28.98 -31.37
C GLY A 191 -16.51 -27.92 -30.69
N ALA A 192 -16.57 -27.79 -29.36
CA ALA A 192 -15.67 -26.90 -28.63
C ALA A 192 -14.36 -27.59 -28.22
N THR A 193 -13.27 -26.84 -28.16
CA THR A 193 -11.98 -27.30 -27.60
C THR A 193 -11.73 -26.66 -26.23
N TYR A 194 -10.63 -27.02 -25.57
CA TYR A 194 -10.30 -26.53 -24.23
C TYR A 194 -8.88 -25.97 -24.14
N SER A 195 -8.66 -25.01 -23.24
CA SER A 195 -7.35 -24.61 -22.71
C SER A 195 -7.45 -24.67 -21.18
N TYR A 196 -6.73 -25.58 -20.53
CA TYR A 196 -6.83 -25.72 -19.08
C TYR A 196 -5.96 -24.70 -18.35
N ASP A 197 -6.45 -24.15 -17.23
CA ASP A 197 -5.73 -23.23 -16.35
C ASP A 197 -5.60 -23.87 -14.98
N MET A 198 -4.38 -24.18 -14.55
CA MET A 198 -4.12 -24.89 -13.30
C MET A 198 -4.23 -24.01 -12.05
N LEU A 199 -4.78 -22.78 -12.17
CA LEU A 199 -4.97 -21.78 -11.09
C LEU A 199 -3.69 -21.29 -10.40
N GLY A 200 -2.54 -21.92 -10.65
CA GLY A 200 -1.26 -21.50 -10.08
C GLY A 200 -0.85 -20.12 -10.54
N GLU A 201 -0.52 -19.25 -9.59
CA GLU A 201 0.00 -17.91 -9.82
C GLU A 201 0.80 -17.41 -8.61
N ALA A 202 1.67 -16.43 -8.87
CA ALA A 202 2.31 -15.61 -7.86
C ALA A 202 3.00 -16.38 -6.72
N ALA A 203 3.75 -17.42 -7.10
CA ALA A 203 4.60 -18.14 -6.17
C ALA A 203 5.49 -17.16 -5.41
N ILE A 204 5.62 -17.35 -4.09
CA ILE A 204 6.49 -16.52 -3.25
C ILE A 204 7.62 -17.32 -2.60
N THR A 205 7.62 -18.63 -2.79
CA THR A 205 8.69 -19.54 -2.33
C THR A 205 9.18 -20.39 -3.51
N GLN A 206 10.43 -20.86 -3.42
CA GLN A 206 10.97 -21.77 -4.44
C GLN A 206 10.19 -23.09 -4.50
N GLU A 207 9.86 -23.65 -3.34
CA GLU A 207 9.04 -24.87 -3.23
C GLU A 207 7.66 -24.71 -3.89
N GLY A 208 7.00 -23.56 -3.71
CA GLY A 208 5.74 -23.27 -4.36
C GLY A 208 5.88 -23.24 -5.89
N ALA A 209 6.96 -22.65 -6.39
CA ALA A 209 7.24 -22.63 -7.82
C ALA A 209 7.52 -24.03 -8.41
N ASP A 210 8.18 -24.89 -7.64
CA ASP A 210 8.43 -26.29 -8.00
C ASP A 210 7.12 -27.09 -8.05
N GLY A 211 6.26 -26.91 -7.04
CA GLY A 211 4.94 -27.54 -7.00
C GLY A 211 4.05 -27.15 -8.18
N TYR A 212 4.07 -25.89 -8.60
CA TYR A 212 3.32 -25.46 -9.80
C TYR A 212 3.93 -26.01 -11.09
N PHE A 213 5.25 -26.07 -11.20
CA PHE A 213 5.91 -26.70 -12.34
C PHE A 213 5.48 -28.16 -12.52
N ASP A 214 5.51 -28.94 -11.44
CA ASP A 214 5.08 -30.33 -11.44
C ASP A 214 3.60 -30.48 -11.82
N ALA A 215 2.74 -29.60 -11.29
CA ALA A 215 1.32 -29.59 -11.63
C ALA A 215 1.08 -29.33 -13.13
N TYR A 216 1.83 -28.41 -13.75
CA TYR A 216 1.76 -28.20 -15.20
C TYR A 216 2.30 -29.39 -15.99
N ALA A 217 3.43 -29.97 -15.58
CA ALA A 217 4.00 -31.13 -16.25
C ALA A 217 3.04 -32.34 -16.23
N ASP A 218 2.39 -32.59 -15.09
CA ASP A 218 1.40 -33.65 -14.95
C ASP A 218 0.11 -33.36 -15.72
N ALA A 219 -0.33 -32.11 -15.77
CA ALA A 219 -1.45 -31.69 -16.62
C ALA A 219 -1.19 -32.01 -18.10
N ILE A 220 0.01 -31.71 -18.62
CA ILE A 220 0.38 -32.04 -20.00
C ILE A 220 0.26 -33.54 -20.26
N LYS A 221 0.75 -34.40 -19.34
CA LYS A 221 0.66 -35.86 -19.47
C LYS A 221 -0.78 -36.36 -19.52
N GLU A 222 -1.68 -35.78 -18.73
CA GLU A 222 -3.10 -36.15 -18.74
C GLU A 222 -3.81 -35.67 -20.02
N ILE A 223 -3.53 -34.44 -20.47
CA ILE A 223 -4.11 -33.90 -21.72
C ILE A 223 -3.66 -34.71 -22.94
N ALA A 224 -2.39 -35.15 -22.98
CA ALA A 224 -1.85 -35.97 -24.06
C ALA A 224 -2.66 -37.25 -24.32
N LYS A 225 -3.36 -37.79 -23.31
CA LYS A 225 -4.18 -39.00 -23.45
C LYS A 225 -5.44 -38.80 -24.30
N VAL A 226 -5.86 -37.55 -24.50
CA VAL A 226 -7.09 -37.21 -25.24
C VAL A 226 -6.82 -36.33 -26.47
N ALA A 227 -5.57 -35.95 -26.71
CA ALA A 227 -5.12 -35.22 -27.89
C ALA A 227 -4.87 -36.21 -29.04
N HIS A 228 -5.84 -36.35 -29.94
CA HIS A 228 -5.82 -37.36 -31.01
C HIS A 228 -5.82 -36.77 -32.43
N SER A 229 -5.97 -35.45 -32.57
CA SER A 229 -5.99 -34.78 -33.86
C SER A 229 -4.58 -34.47 -34.34
N ASP A 230 -4.36 -34.59 -35.66
CA ASP A 230 -3.15 -34.08 -36.32
C ASP A 230 -3.20 -32.54 -36.42
N ASP A 231 -4.39 -31.95 -36.55
CA ASP A 231 -4.58 -30.50 -36.42
C ASP A 231 -4.56 -30.11 -34.94
N LEU A 232 -3.45 -29.51 -34.50
CA LEU A 232 -3.24 -29.04 -33.13
C LEU A 232 -4.36 -28.11 -32.63
N ARG A 233 -5.02 -27.38 -33.54
CA ARG A 233 -6.12 -26.46 -33.21
C ARG A 233 -7.35 -27.22 -32.69
N GLU A 234 -7.52 -28.49 -33.03
CA GLU A 234 -8.60 -29.34 -32.53
C GLU A 234 -8.25 -30.05 -31.21
N ASN A 235 -6.97 -30.10 -30.84
CA ASN A 235 -6.54 -30.67 -29.56
C ASN A 235 -6.76 -29.68 -28.40
N PRO A 236 -6.98 -30.18 -27.17
CA PRO A 236 -6.95 -29.32 -25.98
C PRO A 236 -5.55 -28.74 -25.77
N GLY A 237 -5.47 -27.61 -25.05
CA GLY A 237 -4.21 -26.97 -24.67
C GLY A 237 -4.12 -26.71 -23.17
N LEU A 238 -3.01 -26.11 -22.76
CA LEU A 238 -2.72 -25.67 -21.40
C LEU A 238 -2.39 -24.18 -21.41
N SER A 239 -2.79 -23.46 -20.37
CA SER A 239 -2.38 -22.08 -20.07
C SER A 239 -1.54 -22.09 -18.79
N ILE A 240 -0.42 -21.37 -18.79
CA ILE A 240 0.50 -21.27 -17.65
C ILE A 240 0.78 -19.80 -17.34
N LYS A 241 1.07 -19.50 -16.07
CA LYS A 241 1.48 -18.16 -15.61
C LYS A 241 2.95 -18.19 -15.20
N LEU A 242 3.70 -17.16 -15.58
CA LEU A 242 5.14 -17.12 -15.31
C LEU A 242 5.43 -16.86 -13.84
N SER A 243 4.56 -16.07 -13.18
CA SER A 243 4.64 -15.85 -11.73
C SER A 243 4.46 -17.12 -10.89
N ALA A 244 3.87 -18.18 -11.45
CA ALA A 244 3.78 -19.48 -10.79
C ALA A 244 5.10 -20.26 -10.85
N LEU A 245 5.97 -19.97 -11.82
CA LEU A 245 7.16 -20.76 -12.11
C LEU A 245 8.45 -20.19 -11.54
N TYR A 246 8.42 -18.98 -10.98
CA TYR A 246 9.57 -18.38 -10.33
C TYR A 246 9.14 -17.37 -9.25
N PRO A 247 9.65 -17.48 -8.00
CA PRO A 247 9.12 -16.71 -6.88
C PRO A 247 9.43 -15.20 -6.94
N ARG A 248 10.50 -14.83 -7.66
CA ARG A 248 10.93 -13.44 -7.84
C ARG A 248 10.85 -13.03 -9.31
N TYR A 249 9.67 -13.22 -9.90
CA TYR A 249 9.40 -12.84 -11.30
C TYR A 249 9.17 -11.33 -11.42
N GLU A 250 10.27 -10.57 -11.42
CA GLU A 250 10.30 -9.12 -11.44
C GLU A 250 11.63 -8.55 -11.98
N MET A 251 11.64 -7.27 -12.30
CA MET A 251 12.75 -6.64 -13.04
C MET A 251 14.06 -6.60 -12.24
N SER A 252 13.99 -6.42 -10.92
CA SER A 252 15.15 -6.47 -10.03
C SER A 252 15.90 -7.79 -10.11
N GLN A 253 15.19 -8.88 -10.40
CA GLN A 253 15.75 -10.22 -10.51
C GLN A 253 15.85 -10.71 -11.95
N GLN A 254 15.73 -9.84 -12.96
CA GLN A 254 15.72 -10.20 -14.39
C GLN A 254 16.85 -11.17 -14.77
N ALA A 255 18.08 -10.91 -14.31
CA ALA A 255 19.26 -11.69 -14.65
C ALA A 255 19.20 -13.16 -14.19
N LYS A 256 18.41 -13.47 -13.15
CA LYS A 256 18.19 -14.83 -12.64
C LYS A 256 16.83 -15.38 -13.10
N ALA A 257 15.78 -14.55 -13.00
CA ALA A 257 14.41 -14.94 -13.27
C ALA A 257 14.18 -15.33 -14.74
N VAL A 258 14.64 -14.51 -15.70
CA VAL A 258 14.38 -14.77 -17.13
C VAL A 258 15.03 -16.08 -17.60
N PRO A 259 16.32 -16.36 -17.33
CA PRO A 259 16.91 -17.65 -17.69
C PRO A 259 16.23 -18.84 -17.01
N ALA A 260 15.93 -18.75 -15.71
CA ALA A 260 15.28 -19.84 -14.97
C ALA A 260 13.86 -20.12 -15.49
N LEU A 261 13.11 -19.07 -15.81
CA LEU A 261 11.79 -19.19 -16.45
C LEU A 261 11.90 -19.79 -17.85
N ALA A 262 12.87 -19.35 -18.66
CA ALA A 262 13.07 -19.89 -20.00
C ALA A 262 13.41 -21.38 -19.97
N GLU A 263 14.19 -21.84 -19.00
CA GLU A 263 14.48 -23.26 -18.79
C GLU A 263 13.20 -24.05 -18.48
N ARG A 264 12.45 -23.66 -17.45
CA ARG A 264 11.21 -24.32 -17.03
C ARG A 264 10.13 -24.31 -18.12
N VAL A 265 9.88 -23.14 -18.71
CA VAL A 265 8.90 -23.00 -19.80
C VAL A 265 9.35 -23.78 -21.03
N GLY A 266 10.66 -23.80 -21.32
CA GLY A 266 11.20 -24.63 -22.40
C GLY A 266 10.96 -26.12 -22.18
N GLU A 267 11.07 -26.62 -20.95
CA GLU A 267 10.71 -28.01 -20.62
C GLU A 267 9.23 -28.31 -20.85
N LEU A 268 8.34 -27.45 -20.34
CA LEU A 268 6.90 -27.58 -20.56
C LEU A 268 6.54 -27.47 -22.04
N ALA A 269 7.19 -26.59 -22.80
CA ALA A 269 6.98 -26.42 -24.24
C ALA A 269 7.39 -27.67 -25.03
N ARG A 270 8.51 -28.30 -24.69
CA ARG A 270 8.93 -29.58 -25.32
C ARG A 270 7.96 -30.71 -24.98
N ALA A 271 7.47 -30.78 -23.74
CA ALA A 271 6.46 -31.75 -23.36
C ALA A 271 5.13 -31.53 -24.10
N ALA A 272 4.69 -30.27 -24.25
CA ALA A 272 3.49 -29.90 -25.01
C ALA A 272 3.62 -30.20 -26.50
N ARG A 273 4.80 -29.96 -27.08
CA ARG A 273 5.16 -30.37 -28.45
C ARG A 273 5.02 -31.87 -28.63
N ASP A 274 5.60 -32.66 -27.73
CA ASP A 274 5.56 -34.13 -27.82
C ASP A 274 4.14 -34.69 -27.66
N ALA A 275 3.28 -33.97 -26.95
CA ALA A 275 1.86 -34.26 -26.81
C ALA A 275 0.98 -33.70 -27.96
N ASN A 276 1.56 -32.94 -28.89
CA ASN A 276 0.84 -32.21 -29.95
C ASN A 276 -0.31 -31.31 -29.43
N ILE A 277 -0.06 -30.57 -28.35
CA ILE A 277 -1.03 -29.65 -27.74
C ILE A 277 -0.54 -28.20 -27.76
N GLY A 278 -1.47 -27.26 -27.61
CA GLY A 278 -1.13 -25.84 -27.41
C GLY A 278 -0.67 -25.55 -25.98
N LEU A 279 0.33 -24.68 -25.81
CA LEU A 279 0.81 -24.17 -24.53
C LEU A 279 0.82 -22.65 -24.57
N ASN A 280 -0.07 -22.02 -23.81
CA ASN A 280 -0.25 -20.57 -23.79
C ASN A 280 0.42 -19.95 -22.55
N ILE A 281 1.23 -18.91 -22.76
CA ILE A 281 1.76 -18.06 -21.70
C ILE A 281 0.75 -16.95 -21.43
N ASP A 282 0.11 -16.99 -20.25
CA ASP A 282 -0.83 -15.96 -19.84
C ASP A 282 -0.12 -14.62 -19.58
N ALA A 283 -0.83 -13.53 -19.87
CA ALA A 283 -0.38 -12.18 -19.60
C ALA A 283 -0.85 -11.73 -18.22
N GLU A 284 0.09 -11.19 -17.46
CA GLU A 284 -0.11 -10.76 -16.07
C GLU A 284 -0.09 -9.22 -16.00
N GLU A 285 0.56 -8.64 -15.00
CA GLU A 285 0.64 -7.19 -14.84
C GLU A 285 1.58 -6.53 -15.88
N ALA A 286 1.34 -5.25 -16.15
CA ALA A 286 2.01 -4.48 -17.20
C ALA A 286 3.54 -4.39 -17.00
N TYR A 287 4.00 -4.36 -15.76
CA TYR A 287 5.42 -4.29 -15.41
C TYR A 287 6.19 -5.59 -15.71
N ARG A 288 5.49 -6.73 -15.89
CA ARG A 288 6.08 -8.04 -16.24
C ARG A 288 6.21 -8.27 -17.73
N LEU A 289 5.48 -7.50 -18.56
CA LEU A 289 5.45 -7.70 -20.02
C LEU A 289 6.86 -7.77 -20.62
N GLY A 290 7.75 -6.82 -20.29
CA GLY A 290 9.10 -6.78 -20.84
C GLY A 290 9.90 -8.07 -20.60
N LEU A 291 9.81 -8.60 -19.37
CA LEU A 291 10.47 -9.85 -18.95
C LEU A 291 9.87 -11.07 -19.65
N SER A 292 8.53 -11.08 -19.82
CA SER A 292 7.86 -12.17 -20.53
C SER A 292 8.34 -12.28 -21.97
N LEU A 293 8.54 -11.15 -22.66
CA LEU A 293 9.00 -11.14 -24.05
C LEU A 293 10.46 -11.62 -24.17
N ASP A 294 11.34 -11.25 -23.22
CA ASP A 294 12.70 -11.77 -23.18
C ASP A 294 12.71 -13.30 -23.04
N MET A 295 11.87 -13.84 -22.15
CA MET A 295 11.73 -15.28 -21.95
C MET A 295 11.14 -15.98 -23.20
N VAL A 296 10.09 -15.40 -23.80
CA VAL A 296 9.45 -15.93 -25.03
C VAL A 296 10.46 -16.03 -26.18
N GLU A 297 11.28 -15.01 -26.39
CA GLU A 297 12.32 -15.03 -27.41
C GLU A 297 13.34 -16.15 -27.16
N MET A 298 13.77 -16.35 -25.91
CA MET A 298 14.68 -17.44 -25.54
C MET A 298 14.09 -18.83 -25.79
N VAL A 299 12.83 -19.04 -25.41
CA VAL A 299 12.15 -20.35 -25.58
C VAL A 299 11.89 -20.65 -27.05
N LEU A 300 11.32 -19.71 -27.81
CA LEU A 300 10.99 -19.93 -29.23
C LEU A 300 12.24 -20.12 -30.10
N SER A 301 13.39 -19.58 -29.67
CA SER A 301 14.67 -19.79 -30.34
C SER A 301 15.20 -21.23 -30.20
N ASP A 302 14.62 -22.07 -29.35
CA ASP A 302 15.01 -23.47 -29.20
C ASP A 302 14.73 -24.26 -30.50
N PRO A 303 15.75 -24.78 -31.20
CA PRO A 303 15.57 -25.54 -32.44
C PRO A 303 14.81 -26.86 -32.23
N ARG A 304 14.70 -27.34 -30.98
CA ARG A 304 13.91 -28.52 -30.66
C ARG A 304 12.42 -28.28 -30.85
N LEU A 305 11.94 -27.04 -30.81
CA LEU A 305 10.53 -26.73 -31.01
C LEU A 305 10.12 -26.67 -32.50
N THR A 306 11.05 -26.91 -33.44
CA THR A 306 10.77 -26.76 -34.89
C THR A 306 9.67 -27.70 -35.35
N GLY A 307 8.75 -27.17 -36.16
CA GLY A 307 7.60 -27.92 -36.67
C GLY A 307 6.42 -28.02 -35.70
N TRP A 308 6.46 -27.35 -34.56
CA TRP A 308 5.33 -27.25 -33.63
C TRP A 308 4.79 -25.83 -33.57
N ASP A 309 3.51 -25.70 -33.92
CA ASP A 309 2.79 -24.44 -34.04
C ASP A 309 1.95 -24.11 -32.79
N GLY A 310 2.20 -24.79 -31.67
CA GLY A 310 1.38 -24.73 -30.45
C GLY A 310 1.83 -23.76 -29.38
N PHE A 311 2.93 -23.02 -29.57
CA PHE A 311 3.37 -22.04 -28.59
C PHE A 311 2.48 -20.80 -28.63
N GLY A 312 1.87 -20.46 -27.50
CA GLY A 312 0.89 -19.39 -27.38
C GLY A 312 1.35 -18.24 -26.49
N VAL A 313 0.99 -17.01 -26.86
CA VAL A 313 1.24 -15.79 -26.07
C VAL A 313 -0.04 -14.99 -25.95
N VAL A 314 -0.40 -14.61 -24.72
CA VAL A 314 -1.54 -13.71 -24.48
C VAL A 314 -1.11 -12.25 -24.64
N VAL A 315 -1.93 -11.45 -25.31
CA VAL A 315 -1.75 -10.00 -25.47
C VAL A 315 -2.99 -9.27 -24.95
N GLN A 316 -2.79 -8.27 -24.10
CA GLN A 316 -3.86 -7.52 -23.43
C GLN A 316 -4.13 -6.20 -24.15
N ALA A 317 -5.29 -6.09 -24.82
CA ALA A 317 -5.68 -4.93 -25.61
C ALA A 317 -5.96 -3.66 -24.78
N PHE A 318 -6.21 -3.79 -23.47
CA PHE A 318 -6.34 -2.64 -22.57
C PHE A 318 -5.02 -1.88 -22.37
N GLY A 319 -3.88 -2.48 -22.75
CA GLY A 319 -2.55 -1.94 -22.57
C GLY A 319 -2.16 -1.15 -23.80
N LYS A 320 -1.56 0.03 -23.58
CA LYS A 320 -1.16 0.95 -24.66
C LYS A 320 -0.10 0.36 -25.62
N ARG A 321 0.52 -0.75 -25.23
CA ARG A 321 1.58 -1.47 -25.98
C ARG A 321 1.07 -2.58 -26.89
N ALA A 322 -0.22 -2.94 -26.85
CA ALA A 322 -0.73 -4.19 -27.42
C ALA A 322 -0.40 -4.39 -28.91
N SER A 323 -0.66 -3.40 -29.76
CA SER A 323 -0.39 -3.47 -31.20
C SER A 323 1.10 -3.63 -31.52
N PHE A 324 1.96 -2.96 -30.77
CA PHE A 324 3.42 -3.06 -30.94
C PHE A 324 3.96 -4.41 -30.49
N VAL A 325 3.35 -5.04 -29.48
CA VAL A 325 3.67 -6.42 -29.09
C VAL A 325 3.30 -7.40 -30.20
N ILE A 326 2.15 -7.21 -30.85
CA ILE A 326 1.71 -8.04 -31.99
C ILE A 326 2.71 -7.94 -33.14
N ASP A 327 3.15 -6.72 -33.49
CA ASP A 327 4.19 -6.51 -34.50
C ASP A 327 5.49 -7.26 -34.17
N TRP A 328 5.93 -7.18 -32.90
CA TRP A 328 7.14 -7.88 -32.46
C TRP A 328 6.99 -9.40 -32.53
N LEU A 329 5.86 -9.96 -32.10
CA LEU A 329 5.58 -11.39 -32.18
C LEU A 329 5.56 -11.88 -33.63
N TYR A 330 4.95 -11.12 -34.54
CA TYR A 330 4.93 -11.44 -35.97
C TYR A 330 6.34 -11.41 -36.57
N ALA A 331 7.13 -10.37 -36.26
CA ALA A 331 8.51 -10.28 -36.69
C ALA A 331 9.38 -11.43 -36.15
N LEU A 332 9.16 -11.82 -34.88
CA LEU A 332 9.86 -12.94 -34.25
C LEU A 332 9.51 -14.27 -34.93
N ALA A 333 8.22 -14.49 -35.22
CA ALA A 333 7.74 -15.67 -35.92
C ALA A 333 8.34 -15.77 -37.34
N ILE A 334 8.45 -14.66 -38.07
CA ILE A 334 9.13 -14.61 -39.37
C ILE A 334 10.62 -14.97 -39.21
N GLN A 335 11.31 -14.32 -38.27
CA GLN A 335 12.76 -14.48 -38.10
C GLN A 335 13.14 -15.92 -37.72
N LEU A 336 12.34 -16.56 -36.86
CA LEU A 336 12.59 -17.91 -36.37
C LEU A 336 11.91 -19.01 -37.22
N ASP A 337 11.21 -18.62 -38.29
CA ASP A 337 10.38 -19.49 -39.13
C ASP A 337 9.38 -20.34 -38.31
N ARG A 338 8.64 -19.68 -37.42
CA ARG A 338 7.65 -20.30 -36.52
C ARG A 338 6.24 -19.83 -36.82
N LYS A 339 5.28 -20.52 -36.21
CA LYS A 339 3.95 -19.97 -35.97
C LYS A 339 3.70 -19.81 -34.49
N ILE A 340 2.95 -18.77 -34.13
CA ILE A 340 2.62 -18.44 -32.74
C ILE A 340 1.10 -18.35 -32.62
N MET A 341 0.53 -18.98 -31.60
CA MET A 341 -0.87 -18.75 -31.22
C MET A 341 -0.94 -17.44 -30.43
N VAL A 342 -1.71 -16.45 -30.87
CA VAL A 342 -1.83 -15.18 -30.14
C VAL A 342 -3.23 -15.04 -29.59
N ARG A 343 -3.35 -15.17 -28.26
CA ARG A 343 -4.62 -14.95 -27.58
C ARG A 343 -4.76 -13.47 -27.28
N LEU A 344 -5.67 -12.81 -28.00
CA LEU A 344 -6.03 -11.43 -27.72
C LEU A 344 -7.12 -11.42 -26.65
N VAL A 345 -6.83 -10.78 -25.52
CA VAL A 345 -7.78 -10.50 -24.43
C VAL A 345 -7.93 -8.99 -24.26
N LYS A 346 -8.92 -8.54 -23.50
CA LYS A 346 -8.96 -7.14 -23.05
C LYS A 346 -7.88 -6.90 -21.98
N GLY A 347 -8.04 -7.50 -20.80
CA GLY A 347 -7.11 -7.40 -19.67
C GLY A 347 -7.83 -7.68 -18.34
N ALA A 348 -7.08 -8.09 -17.32
CA ALA A 348 -7.63 -8.59 -16.05
C ALA A 348 -7.13 -7.84 -14.80
N TYR A 349 -6.27 -6.83 -14.97
CA TYR A 349 -5.54 -6.16 -13.87
C TYR A 349 -5.79 -4.64 -13.83
N TRP A 350 -6.87 -4.17 -14.46
CA TRP A 350 -7.03 -2.75 -14.79
C TRP A 350 -6.98 -1.84 -13.56
N ASP A 351 -7.75 -2.16 -12.52
CA ASP A 351 -7.80 -1.41 -11.27
C ASP A 351 -6.45 -1.38 -10.53
N SER A 352 -5.74 -2.50 -10.54
CA SER A 352 -4.42 -2.67 -9.95
C SER A 352 -3.37 -1.82 -10.68
N GLU A 353 -3.46 -1.73 -12.01
CA GLU A 353 -2.59 -0.85 -12.82
C GLU A 353 -2.87 0.63 -12.56
N ILE A 354 -4.14 1.02 -12.37
CA ILE A 354 -4.52 2.39 -11.99
C ILE A 354 -3.96 2.73 -10.60
N LYS A 355 -4.25 1.89 -9.60
CA LYS A 355 -3.79 2.08 -8.21
C LYS A 355 -2.28 2.16 -8.15
N ARG A 356 -1.57 1.21 -8.76
CA ARG A 356 -0.11 1.16 -8.76
C ARG A 356 0.50 2.39 -9.42
N ALA A 357 0.02 2.82 -10.59
CA ALA A 357 0.55 4.01 -11.24
C ALA A 357 0.38 5.28 -10.37
N GLN A 358 -0.76 5.41 -9.67
CA GLN A 358 -1.00 6.51 -8.73
C GLN A 358 -0.06 6.44 -7.51
N MET A 359 0.11 5.26 -6.92
CA MET A 359 1.03 5.03 -5.80
C MET A 359 2.47 5.33 -6.19
N ASP A 360 2.92 4.86 -7.36
CA ASP A 360 4.28 5.01 -7.85
C ASP A 360 4.58 6.44 -8.32
N GLY A 361 3.57 7.30 -8.53
CA GLY A 361 3.77 8.71 -8.94
C GLY A 361 4.34 8.85 -10.36
N VAL A 362 4.12 7.85 -11.21
CA VAL A 362 4.67 7.77 -12.58
C VAL A 362 3.84 8.61 -13.57
N PRO A 363 4.37 8.99 -14.75
CA PRO A 363 3.77 10.05 -15.57
C PRO A 363 2.33 9.78 -16.08
N ASP A 364 2.01 8.53 -16.43
CA ASP A 364 0.69 8.14 -16.94
C ASP A 364 0.44 6.64 -16.67
N PHE A 365 -0.75 6.16 -16.98
CA PHE A 365 -1.16 4.76 -16.84
C PHE A 365 -0.59 3.89 -17.98
N PRO A 366 -0.28 2.62 -17.72
CA PRO A 366 0.16 1.69 -18.77
C PRO A 366 -1.01 1.08 -19.56
N VAL A 367 -2.24 1.38 -19.12
CA VAL A 367 -3.51 0.92 -19.65
C VAL A 367 -4.38 2.11 -20.05
N PHE A 368 -5.36 1.89 -20.92
CA PHE A 368 -6.40 2.86 -21.24
C PHE A 368 -7.30 3.11 -20.04
N THR A 369 -7.77 4.35 -19.88
CA THR A 369 -8.58 4.80 -18.73
C THR A 369 -10.09 4.70 -18.97
N THR A 370 -10.50 4.35 -20.19
CA THR A 370 -11.91 4.14 -20.55
C THR A 370 -12.13 2.76 -21.17
N LYS A 371 -13.31 2.19 -20.93
CA LYS A 371 -13.70 0.90 -21.50
C LYS A 371 -13.82 1.00 -23.02
N SER A 372 -14.42 2.08 -23.55
CA SER A 372 -14.52 2.30 -25.00
C SER A 372 -13.14 2.34 -25.69
N ALA A 373 -12.13 2.98 -25.08
CA ALA A 373 -10.75 2.95 -25.60
C ALA A 373 -10.17 1.53 -25.66
N THR A 374 -10.38 0.71 -24.62
CA THR A 374 -9.98 -0.70 -24.62
C THR A 374 -10.69 -1.50 -25.71
N ASP A 375 -11.99 -1.26 -25.93
CA ASP A 375 -12.76 -1.95 -26.97
C ASP A 375 -12.28 -1.58 -28.38
N ILE A 376 -12.00 -0.29 -28.63
CA ILE A 376 -11.41 0.18 -29.89
C ILE A 376 -10.05 -0.48 -30.10
N SER A 377 -9.19 -0.47 -29.07
CA SER A 377 -7.88 -1.14 -29.13
C SER A 377 -8.00 -2.63 -29.44
N TYR A 378 -8.96 -3.33 -28.82
CA TYR A 378 -9.22 -4.74 -29.08
C TYR A 378 -9.64 -4.98 -30.54
N ILE A 379 -10.55 -4.17 -31.09
CA ILE A 379 -11.00 -4.29 -32.49
C ILE A 379 -9.83 -4.01 -33.46
N CYS A 380 -9.04 -2.98 -33.18
CA CYS A 380 -7.87 -2.61 -34.00
C CYS A 380 -6.79 -3.71 -33.96
N CYS A 381 -6.46 -4.23 -32.78
CA CYS A 381 -5.51 -5.34 -32.64
C CYS A 381 -6.04 -6.63 -33.29
N ALA A 382 -7.35 -6.87 -33.27
CA ALA A 382 -7.95 -8.00 -33.97
C ALA A 382 -7.84 -7.88 -35.49
N SER A 383 -8.09 -6.68 -36.03
CA SER A 383 -7.87 -6.34 -37.44
C SER A 383 -6.41 -6.57 -37.85
N GLN A 384 -5.45 -6.13 -37.03
CA GLN A 384 -4.02 -6.37 -37.23
C GLN A 384 -3.69 -7.87 -37.30
N LEU A 385 -4.17 -8.67 -36.33
CA LEU A 385 -3.93 -10.11 -36.27
C LEU A 385 -4.52 -10.89 -37.44
N LEU A 386 -5.72 -10.52 -37.91
CA LEU A 386 -6.36 -11.16 -39.07
C LEU A 386 -5.52 -11.01 -40.36
N ASN A 387 -4.73 -9.96 -40.46
CA ASN A 387 -3.81 -9.71 -41.58
C ASN A 387 -2.44 -10.41 -41.43
N MET A 388 -2.21 -11.14 -40.33
CA MET A 388 -0.94 -11.83 -40.00
C MET A 388 -1.10 -13.36 -39.90
N THR A 389 -2.17 -13.90 -40.51
CA THR A 389 -2.57 -15.31 -40.35
C THR A 389 -1.65 -16.34 -41.03
N ASP A 390 -0.65 -15.90 -41.79
CA ASP A 390 0.41 -16.75 -42.34
C ASP A 390 1.40 -17.22 -41.28
N ARG A 391 1.62 -16.42 -40.22
CA ARG A 391 2.52 -16.73 -39.10
C ARG A 391 1.84 -16.77 -37.74
N ILE A 392 0.73 -16.07 -37.57
CA ILE A 392 0.01 -15.99 -36.30
C ILE A 392 -1.29 -16.77 -36.42
N TYR A 393 -1.62 -17.55 -35.40
CA TYR A 393 -2.97 -18.09 -35.23
C TYR A 393 -3.73 -17.25 -34.20
N PRO A 394 -4.64 -16.35 -34.61
CA PRO A 394 -5.35 -15.46 -33.71
C PRO A 394 -6.38 -16.24 -32.88
N GLN A 395 -6.40 -15.99 -31.57
CA GLN A 395 -7.39 -16.56 -30.65
C GLN A 395 -8.09 -15.41 -29.93
N PHE A 396 -9.32 -15.10 -30.33
CA PHE A 396 -10.05 -13.94 -29.82
C PHE A 396 -10.85 -14.28 -28.58
N ALA A 397 -10.33 -13.95 -27.41
CA ALA A 397 -10.96 -14.22 -26.12
C ALA A 397 -11.86 -13.05 -25.69
N THR A 398 -13.17 -13.22 -25.85
CA THR A 398 -14.15 -12.18 -25.52
C THR A 398 -15.54 -12.76 -25.32
N HIS A 399 -16.30 -12.20 -24.37
CA HIS A 399 -17.72 -12.48 -24.20
C HIS A 399 -18.61 -11.38 -24.77
N ASN A 400 -18.03 -10.34 -25.39
CA ASN A 400 -18.77 -9.18 -25.87
C ASN A 400 -19.28 -9.41 -27.31
N ALA A 401 -20.60 -9.37 -27.50
CA ALA A 401 -21.20 -9.61 -28.82
C ALA A 401 -20.79 -8.60 -29.90
N HIS A 402 -20.53 -7.33 -29.55
CA HIS A 402 -20.04 -6.34 -30.51
C HIS A 402 -18.62 -6.69 -30.97
N SER A 403 -17.72 -7.05 -30.06
CA SER A 403 -16.37 -7.51 -30.41
C SER A 403 -16.41 -8.76 -31.29
N VAL A 404 -17.30 -9.70 -30.99
CA VAL A 404 -17.50 -10.91 -31.81
C VAL A 404 -17.99 -10.55 -33.21
N ALA A 405 -19.02 -9.71 -33.33
CA ALA A 405 -19.54 -9.26 -34.62
C ALA A 405 -18.47 -8.51 -35.43
N ALA A 406 -17.65 -7.68 -34.76
CA ALA A 406 -16.54 -6.99 -35.39
C ALA A 406 -15.56 -7.96 -36.04
N ILE A 407 -15.14 -8.99 -35.31
CA ILE A 407 -14.20 -10.00 -35.82
C ILE A 407 -14.83 -10.79 -36.97
N LEU A 408 -16.09 -11.22 -36.86
CA LEU A 408 -16.77 -11.97 -37.92
C LEU A 408 -16.87 -11.16 -39.22
N GLU A 409 -17.19 -9.87 -39.13
CA GLU A 409 -17.25 -8.98 -40.31
C GLU A 409 -15.85 -8.71 -40.90
N MET A 410 -14.84 -8.49 -40.05
CA MET A 410 -13.46 -8.23 -40.52
C MET A 410 -12.81 -9.48 -41.13
N ALA A 411 -13.09 -10.67 -40.58
CA ALA A 411 -12.51 -11.92 -41.06
C ALA A 411 -13.08 -12.37 -42.42
N GLY A 412 -14.35 -12.02 -42.71
CA GLY A 412 -15.02 -12.42 -43.94
C GLY A 412 -15.04 -13.95 -44.11
N ASN A 413 -14.34 -14.46 -45.11
CA ASN A 413 -14.24 -15.91 -45.40
C ASN A 413 -13.00 -16.58 -44.80
N ASN A 414 -12.15 -15.85 -44.06
CA ASN A 414 -11.00 -16.44 -43.40
C ASN A 414 -11.47 -17.33 -42.23
N ASP A 415 -10.95 -18.55 -42.12
CA ASP A 415 -11.25 -19.50 -41.04
C ASP A 415 -10.02 -19.83 -40.18
N ASN A 416 -8.87 -19.17 -40.42
CA ASN A 416 -7.63 -19.35 -39.67
C ASN A 416 -7.58 -18.55 -38.37
N TYR A 417 -8.61 -18.67 -37.55
CA TYR A 417 -8.65 -18.14 -36.18
C TYR A 417 -9.57 -19.00 -35.30
N GLU A 418 -9.66 -18.67 -34.01
CA GLU A 418 -10.71 -19.19 -33.12
C GLU A 418 -11.22 -18.09 -32.19
N PHE A 419 -12.42 -18.28 -31.66
CA PHE A 419 -12.89 -17.55 -30.48
C PHE A 419 -12.52 -18.30 -29.20
N GLN A 420 -12.42 -17.58 -28.09
CA GLN A 420 -12.27 -18.19 -26.77
C GLN A 420 -13.21 -17.58 -25.75
N ARG A 421 -13.62 -18.39 -24.77
CA ARG A 421 -14.38 -17.97 -23.59
C ARG A 421 -13.86 -18.62 -22.34
N LEU A 422 -14.36 -18.13 -21.20
CA LEU A 422 -14.14 -18.76 -19.91
C LEU A 422 -15.17 -19.87 -19.65
N HIS A 423 -14.78 -20.87 -18.85
CA HIS A 423 -15.73 -21.82 -18.30
C HIS A 423 -16.72 -21.12 -17.35
N GLY A 424 -17.98 -21.57 -17.34
CA GLY A 424 -19.05 -20.96 -16.53
C GLY A 424 -19.56 -19.60 -17.04
N MET A 425 -18.98 -19.03 -18.10
CA MET A 425 -19.35 -17.71 -18.64
C MET A 425 -19.40 -17.69 -20.17
N GLY A 426 -20.36 -16.96 -20.76
CA GLY A 426 -20.50 -16.83 -22.22
C GLY A 426 -20.89 -18.13 -22.94
N GLU A 427 -21.46 -19.10 -22.21
CA GLU A 427 -21.89 -20.40 -22.75
C GLU A 427 -22.91 -20.24 -23.87
N THR A 428 -23.87 -19.35 -23.66
CA THR A 428 -24.98 -19.06 -24.58
C THR A 428 -24.49 -18.41 -25.87
N LEU A 429 -23.64 -17.37 -25.75
CA LEU A 429 -22.99 -16.68 -26.87
C LEU A 429 -22.17 -17.64 -27.73
N HIS A 430 -21.21 -18.34 -27.15
CA HIS A 430 -20.34 -19.23 -27.92
C HIS A 430 -21.08 -20.47 -28.43
N GLY A 431 -22.10 -20.94 -27.72
CA GLY A 431 -23.01 -21.95 -28.23
C GLY A 431 -23.74 -21.49 -29.49
N ALA A 432 -24.16 -20.22 -29.56
CA ALA A 432 -24.75 -19.65 -30.77
C ALA A 432 -23.71 -19.53 -31.90
N LEU A 433 -22.47 -19.13 -31.60
CA LEU A 433 -21.39 -19.06 -32.60
C LEU A 433 -21.07 -20.42 -33.21
N LEU A 434 -20.93 -21.47 -32.38
CA LEU A 434 -20.69 -22.84 -32.86
C LEU A 434 -21.81 -23.34 -33.76
N ARG A 435 -23.07 -23.02 -33.45
CA ARG A 435 -24.25 -23.48 -34.22
C ARG A 435 -24.48 -22.69 -35.50
N ASN A 436 -24.43 -21.35 -35.40
CA ASN A 436 -24.90 -20.46 -36.46
C ASN A 436 -23.76 -20.06 -37.40
N GLU A 437 -22.59 -19.76 -36.84
CA GLU A 437 -21.44 -19.22 -37.58
C GLU A 437 -20.39 -20.29 -37.92
N LYS A 438 -20.48 -21.47 -37.27
CA LYS A 438 -19.57 -22.63 -37.47
C LYS A 438 -18.09 -22.29 -37.28
N VAL A 439 -17.80 -21.32 -36.42
CA VAL A 439 -16.45 -20.91 -36.03
C VAL A 439 -15.93 -21.76 -34.86
N ARG A 440 -14.61 -21.96 -34.79
CA ARG A 440 -13.97 -22.64 -33.66
C ARG A 440 -14.14 -21.85 -32.37
N SER A 441 -14.36 -22.56 -31.27
CA SER A 441 -14.45 -21.97 -29.94
C SER A 441 -13.71 -22.80 -28.90
N ARG A 442 -12.71 -22.19 -28.25
CA ARG A 442 -11.96 -22.81 -27.13
C ARG A 442 -12.46 -22.32 -25.78
N ILE A 443 -12.62 -23.24 -24.83
CA ILE A 443 -13.03 -22.93 -23.46
C ILE A 443 -11.79 -22.93 -22.57
N TYR A 444 -11.48 -21.76 -22.02
CA TYR A 444 -10.49 -21.58 -20.98
C TYR A 444 -11.07 -22.06 -19.63
N ALA A 445 -10.53 -23.15 -19.09
CA ALA A 445 -11.14 -23.91 -18.00
C ALA A 445 -10.24 -24.02 -16.77
N PRO A 446 -10.60 -23.40 -15.64
CA PRO A 446 -9.87 -23.54 -14.39
C PRO A 446 -9.93 -24.97 -13.83
N VAL A 447 -8.79 -25.46 -13.33
CA VAL A 447 -8.59 -26.78 -12.74
C VAL A 447 -7.74 -26.63 -11.48
N GLY A 448 -8.23 -27.10 -10.35
CA GLY A 448 -7.52 -27.01 -9.06
C GLY A 448 -8.47 -27.11 -7.88
N LYS A 449 -7.92 -27.20 -6.66
CA LYS A 449 -8.74 -27.38 -5.46
C LYS A 449 -9.53 -26.11 -5.17
N HIS A 450 -10.72 -26.23 -4.56
CA HIS A 450 -11.55 -25.07 -4.22
C HIS A 450 -10.81 -24.02 -3.38
N ARG A 451 -9.91 -24.42 -2.48
CA ARG A 451 -9.11 -23.47 -1.69
C ARG A 451 -8.17 -22.60 -2.55
N GLU A 452 -7.68 -23.12 -3.68
CA GLU A 452 -6.78 -22.44 -4.61
C GLU A 452 -7.55 -21.54 -5.60
N LEU A 453 -8.84 -21.82 -5.80
CA LEU A 453 -9.74 -21.03 -6.66
C LEU A 453 -10.06 -19.65 -6.10
N LEU A 454 -10.08 -19.49 -4.79
CA LEU A 454 -10.86 -18.43 -4.14
C LEU A 454 -10.26 -17.03 -4.27
N ALA A 455 -8.95 -16.88 -4.15
CA ALA A 455 -8.26 -15.61 -4.44
C ALA A 455 -8.42 -15.20 -5.91
N TYR A 456 -8.48 -16.17 -6.81
CA TYR A 456 -8.72 -15.97 -8.24
C TYR A 456 -10.19 -15.69 -8.57
N LEU A 457 -11.13 -16.26 -7.81
CA LEU A 457 -12.56 -16.17 -8.05
C LEU A 457 -13.06 -14.72 -7.98
N VAL A 458 -12.55 -13.91 -7.05
CA VAL A 458 -12.94 -12.50 -6.91
C VAL A 458 -12.61 -11.73 -8.18
N ARG A 459 -11.35 -11.73 -8.62
CA ARG A 459 -10.94 -11.08 -9.87
C ARG A 459 -11.75 -11.60 -11.07
N ARG A 460 -12.05 -12.91 -11.10
CA ARG A 460 -12.84 -13.53 -12.18
C ARG A 460 -14.30 -13.06 -12.22
N LEU A 461 -14.88 -12.87 -11.06
CA LEU A 461 -16.19 -12.29 -10.88
C LEU A 461 -16.17 -10.81 -11.31
N LEU A 462 -15.16 -10.04 -10.92
CA LEU A 462 -15.00 -8.63 -11.32
C LEU A 462 -14.91 -8.43 -12.83
N GLU A 463 -14.16 -9.27 -13.54
CA GLU A 463 -14.04 -9.23 -15.01
C GLU A 463 -15.41 -9.24 -15.73
N ASN A 464 -16.41 -9.90 -15.15
CA ASN A 464 -17.69 -10.18 -15.82
C ASN A 464 -18.92 -9.61 -15.11
N GLY A 465 -18.79 -9.14 -13.86
CA GLY A 465 -19.90 -8.58 -13.07
C GLY A 465 -19.83 -7.08 -12.82
N ALA A 466 -18.83 -6.36 -13.36
CA ALA A 466 -18.87 -4.90 -13.42
C ALA A 466 -20.14 -4.42 -14.16
N ASN A 467 -20.68 -3.25 -13.81
CA ASN A 467 -21.91 -2.71 -14.43
C ASN A 467 -21.74 -2.45 -15.95
N SER A 468 -20.50 -2.16 -16.36
CA SER A 468 -20.10 -1.99 -17.76
C SER A 468 -19.85 -3.31 -18.49
N SER A 469 -19.89 -4.46 -17.81
CA SER A 469 -19.63 -5.76 -18.42
C SER A 469 -20.81 -6.24 -19.25
N PHE A 470 -20.51 -6.79 -20.43
CA PHE A 470 -21.50 -7.31 -21.36
C PHE A 470 -22.36 -8.42 -20.74
N VAL A 471 -21.77 -9.30 -19.93
CA VAL A 471 -22.49 -10.45 -19.32
C VAL A 471 -23.60 -9.95 -18.39
N ASN A 472 -23.31 -8.92 -17.59
CA ASN A 472 -24.28 -8.28 -16.72
C ASN A 472 -25.41 -7.59 -17.51
N GLN A 473 -25.05 -6.80 -18.54
CA GLN A 473 -26.04 -6.14 -19.40
C GLN A 473 -26.92 -7.12 -20.19
N LEU A 474 -26.36 -8.24 -20.63
CA LEU A 474 -27.08 -9.29 -21.34
C LEU A 474 -28.16 -9.93 -20.47
N ALA A 475 -27.83 -10.22 -19.20
CA ALA A 475 -28.76 -10.77 -18.22
C ALA A 475 -29.89 -9.80 -17.85
N ASN A 476 -29.63 -8.49 -17.93
CA ASN A 476 -30.64 -7.47 -17.68
C ASN A 476 -31.54 -7.22 -18.92
N HIS A 477 -32.74 -7.79 -18.92
CA HIS A 477 -33.72 -7.63 -20.00
C HIS A 477 -34.28 -6.21 -20.15
N THR A 478 -34.06 -5.29 -19.21
CA THR A 478 -34.44 -3.88 -19.36
C THR A 478 -33.51 -3.12 -20.30
N VAL A 479 -32.29 -3.64 -20.53
CA VAL A 479 -31.32 -3.08 -21.47
C VAL A 479 -31.63 -3.59 -22.89
N SER A 480 -31.83 -2.68 -23.85
CA SER A 480 -32.14 -3.07 -25.23
C SER A 480 -30.93 -3.72 -25.93
N ALA A 481 -31.17 -4.55 -26.95
CA ALA A 481 -30.10 -5.15 -27.72
C ALA A 481 -29.24 -4.09 -28.43
N GLU A 482 -29.88 -3.00 -28.84
CA GLU A 482 -29.27 -1.84 -29.48
C GLU A 482 -28.30 -1.12 -28.52
N MET A 483 -28.64 -1.01 -27.23
CA MET A 483 -27.77 -0.41 -26.22
C MET A 483 -26.56 -1.30 -25.89
N ILE A 484 -26.75 -2.62 -25.82
CA ILE A 484 -25.66 -3.59 -25.59
C ILE A 484 -24.68 -3.62 -26.78
N ALA A 485 -25.22 -3.51 -27.99
CA ALA A 485 -24.47 -3.51 -29.25
C ALA A 485 -24.02 -2.09 -29.67
N THR A 486 -23.88 -1.16 -28.72
CA THR A 486 -23.42 0.20 -29.05
C THR A 486 -22.00 0.16 -29.60
N ASP A 487 -21.75 0.97 -30.63
CA ASP A 487 -20.44 1.11 -31.26
C ASP A 487 -19.49 1.89 -30.33
N PRO A 488 -18.36 1.28 -29.87
CA PRO A 488 -17.44 1.92 -28.93
C PRO A 488 -16.77 3.18 -29.50
N PHE A 489 -16.68 3.31 -30.82
CA PHE A 489 -16.12 4.51 -31.47
C PHE A 489 -17.03 5.74 -31.31
N GLU A 490 -18.35 5.55 -31.19
CA GLU A 490 -19.31 6.63 -30.95
C GLU A 490 -19.37 7.05 -29.46
N THR A 491 -19.09 6.13 -28.54
CA THR A 491 -19.17 6.37 -27.08
C THR A 491 -17.87 6.87 -26.46
N LEU A 492 -16.74 6.79 -27.15
CA LEU A 492 -15.42 7.16 -26.62
C LEU A 492 -15.41 8.56 -25.98
N LYS A 493 -15.94 9.58 -26.69
CA LYS A 493 -15.92 10.97 -26.21
C LYS A 493 -16.77 11.16 -24.95
N SER A 494 -17.93 10.49 -24.86
CA SER A 494 -18.77 10.56 -23.66
C SER A 494 -18.12 9.86 -22.48
N ASP A 495 -17.47 8.71 -22.70
CA ASP A 495 -16.80 7.94 -21.65
C ASP A 495 -15.59 8.71 -21.10
N GLN A 496 -14.77 9.30 -21.97
CA GLN A 496 -13.63 10.14 -21.56
C GLN A 496 -14.09 11.32 -20.70
N LYS A 497 -15.19 11.98 -21.11
CA LYS A 497 -15.77 13.07 -20.34
C LYS A 497 -16.31 12.60 -18.98
N ALA A 498 -16.91 11.41 -18.91
CA ALA A 498 -17.43 10.84 -17.67
C ALA A 498 -16.33 10.43 -16.69
N ASN A 499 -15.19 9.94 -17.20
CA ASN A 499 -14.08 9.47 -16.37
C ASN A 499 -13.10 10.58 -15.95
N GLN A 500 -13.11 11.74 -16.60
CA GLN A 500 -12.19 12.85 -16.32
C GLN A 500 -12.18 13.30 -14.85
N SER A 501 -13.32 13.22 -14.15
CA SER A 501 -13.41 13.54 -12.71
C SER A 501 -13.20 12.34 -11.79
N LYS A 502 -13.31 11.10 -12.30
CA LYS A 502 -13.22 9.86 -11.52
C LYS A 502 -11.80 9.31 -11.42
N ILE A 503 -11.02 9.40 -12.50
CA ILE A 503 -9.66 8.86 -12.58
C ILE A 503 -8.67 10.01 -12.71
N LYS A 504 -8.04 10.39 -11.60
CA LYS A 504 -6.98 11.39 -11.60
C LYS A 504 -5.66 10.77 -12.06
N LYS A 505 -4.91 11.47 -12.92
CA LYS A 505 -3.53 11.08 -13.25
C LYS A 505 -2.66 11.07 -11.98
N PRO A 506 -1.56 10.30 -11.93
CA PRO A 506 -0.71 10.24 -10.75
C PRO A 506 -0.16 11.60 -10.28
N SER A 507 0.22 12.49 -11.21
CA SER A 507 0.65 13.87 -10.91
C SER A 507 -0.45 14.72 -10.28
N ASP A 508 -1.70 14.42 -10.62
CA ASP A 508 -2.87 15.26 -10.36
C ASP A 508 -3.65 14.80 -9.11
N LEU A 509 -3.16 13.74 -8.45
CA LEU A 509 -3.87 13.04 -7.37
C LEU A 509 -4.37 14.00 -6.28
N TYR A 510 -3.54 14.98 -5.93
CA TYR A 510 -3.79 15.99 -4.89
C TYR A 510 -4.14 17.38 -5.45
N LEU A 511 -4.52 17.50 -6.73
CA LEU A 511 -5.04 18.75 -7.26
C LEU A 511 -6.50 18.97 -6.82
N PRO A 512 -6.91 20.24 -6.58
CA PRO A 512 -6.16 21.49 -6.86
C PRO A 512 -5.18 21.93 -5.76
N GLU A 513 -5.02 21.18 -4.66
CA GLU A 513 -4.20 21.60 -3.51
C GLU A 513 -2.72 21.66 -3.84
N ARG A 514 -2.18 20.60 -4.47
CA ARG A 514 -0.77 20.49 -4.87
C ARG A 514 -0.57 19.45 -5.97
N VAL A 515 0.52 19.58 -6.71
CA VAL A 515 1.02 18.52 -7.61
C VAL A 515 1.66 17.41 -6.76
N ASN A 516 1.47 16.15 -7.14
CA ASN A 516 2.11 15.00 -6.51
C ASN A 516 3.62 14.94 -6.84
N SER A 517 4.42 14.33 -5.99
CA SER A 517 5.83 14.02 -6.28
C SER A 517 5.96 13.04 -7.46
N ARG A 518 6.97 13.26 -8.32
CA ARG A 518 7.29 12.36 -9.43
C ARG A 518 7.99 11.10 -8.94
N GLY A 519 7.60 9.94 -9.47
CA GLY A 519 8.33 8.68 -9.33
C GLY A 519 8.98 8.17 -10.62
N TRP A 520 9.58 6.99 -10.51
CA TRP A 520 10.29 6.28 -11.59
C TRP A 520 9.84 4.83 -11.62
N ASP A 521 9.50 4.33 -12.81
CA ASP A 521 9.11 2.93 -12.99
C ASP A 521 10.35 2.08 -13.27
N LEU A 522 10.99 1.52 -12.24
CA LEU A 522 12.19 0.70 -12.43
C LEU A 522 11.92 -0.64 -13.15
N ALA A 523 10.66 -1.00 -13.40
CA ALA A 523 10.31 -2.12 -14.28
C ALA A 523 10.28 -1.71 -15.77
N ASN A 524 10.18 -0.41 -16.06
CA ASN A 524 10.39 0.13 -17.38
C ASN A 524 11.89 0.34 -17.65
N ARG A 525 12.37 -0.17 -18.78
CA ARG A 525 13.81 -0.13 -19.10
C ARG A 525 14.32 1.27 -19.45
N THR A 526 13.47 2.15 -19.99
CA THR A 526 13.83 3.55 -20.24
C THR A 526 14.05 4.27 -18.92
N ASP A 527 13.06 4.25 -18.01
CA ASP A 527 13.17 4.85 -16.68
C ASP A 527 14.35 4.26 -15.88
N LEU A 528 14.57 2.95 -15.95
CA LEU A 528 15.72 2.30 -15.30
C LEU A 528 17.06 2.77 -15.89
N ASN A 529 17.17 2.88 -17.21
CA ASN A 529 18.38 3.38 -17.85
C ASN A 529 18.65 4.83 -17.46
N ASP A 530 17.62 5.67 -17.42
CA ASP A 530 17.71 7.07 -16.98
C ASP A 530 18.14 7.14 -15.51
N TYR A 531 17.50 6.37 -14.63
CA TYR A 531 17.87 6.26 -13.21
C TYR A 531 19.35 5.88 -13.02
N VAL A 532 19.83 4.90 -13.79
CA VAL A 532 21.23 4.44 -13.74
C VAL A 532 22.17 5.52 -14.31
N ALA A 533 21.82 6.13 -15.43
CA ALA A 533 22.64 7.15 -16.09
C ALA A 533 22.82 8.40 -15.23
N GLU A 534 21.75 8.87 -14.58
CA GLU A 534 21.76 10.10 -13.77
C GLU A 534 22.56 9.95 -12.47
N ARG A 535 22.58 8.75 -11.87
CA ARG A 535 23.40 8.50 -10.67
C ARG A 535 24.85 8.10 -10.98
N ALA A 536 25.14 7.62 -12.19
CA ALA A 536 26.46 7.09 -12.56
C ALA A 536 27.63 8.10 -12.37
N PRO A 537 27.49 9.41 -12.69
CA PRO A 537 28.54 10.40 -12.43
C PRO A 537 28.98 10.50 -10.96
N PHE A 538 28.13 10.02 -10.04
CA PHE A 538 28.30 10.11 -8.61
C PHE A 538 28.76 8.78 -7.97
N ALA A 539 29.02 7.73 -8.77
CA ALA A 539 29.42 6.42 -8.27
C ALA A 539 30.70 6.46 -7.42
N GLU A 540 31.66 7.30 -7.81
CA GLU A 540 32.96 7.45 -7.15
C GLU A 540 33.22 8.87 -6.61
N LYS A 541 32.22 9.77 -6.69
CA LYS A 541 32.35 11.14 -6.19
C LYS A 541 32.68 11.13 -4.69
N LEU A 542 33.58 12.02 -4.28
CA LEU A 542 33.85 12.33 -2.88
C LEU A 542 33.22 13.68 -2.53
N TRP A 543 32.19 13.67 -1.69
CA TRP A 543 31.54 14.91 -1.26
C TRP A 543 32.31 15.58 -0.13
N ARG A 544 32.21 16.91 -0.09
CA ARG A 544 32.72 17.74 1.00
C ARG A 544 31.62 18.64 1.48
N SER A 545 31.39 18.66 2.78
CA SER A 545 30.49 19.62 3.41
C SER A 545 31.14 20.31 4.60
N SER A 546 30.61 21.47 4.94
CA SER A 546 30.97 22.26 6.11
C SER A 546 29.70 22.88 6.70
N PRO A 547 29.75 23.48 7.89
CA PRO A 547 28.63 24.25 8.40
C PRO A 547 28.26 25.36 7.41
N MET A 548 26.97 25.55 7.18
CA MET A 548 26.42 26.59 6.30
C MET A 548 25.78 27.64 7.19
N THR A 549 26.60 28.59 7.63
CA THR A 549 26.23 29.62 8.60
C THR A 549 26.48 31.01 8.03
N VAL A 550 25.82 32.02 8.59
CA VAL A 550 26.00 33.43 8.18
C VAL A 550 27.47 33.85 8.32
N ARG A 551 28.12 33.44 9.42
CA ARG A 551 29.57 33.54 9.58
C ARG A 551 30.22 32.30 8.99
N PRO A 552 31.02 32.40 7.90
CA PRO A 552 31.60 31.23 7.27
C PRO A 552 32.52 30.44 8.21
N VAL A 553 32.34 29.12 8.26
CA VAL A 553 33.23 28.21 8.98
C VAL A 553 34.28 27.66 8.01
N THR A 554 35.53 28.06 8.18
CA THR A 554 36.65 27.66 7.30
C THR A 554 37.62 26.68 7.93
N SER A 555 37.45 26.37 9.22
CA SER A 555 38.27 25.42 9.97
C SER A 555 37.45 24.72 11.05
N GLY A 556 37.72 23.45 11.29
CA GLY A 556 37.08 22.65 12.34
C GLY A 556 37.58 21.20 12.30
N THR A 557 36.97 20.34 13.09
CA THR A 557 37.27 18.90 13.05
C THR A 557 36.68 18.30 11.78
N THR A 558 37.52 17.68 10.95
CA THR A 558 37.06 16.96 9.76
C THR A 558 36.79 15.50 10.09
N ARG A 559 35.57 15.05 9.78
CA ARG A 559 35.13 13.66 9.93
C ARG A 559 34.92 13.04 8.54
N LYS A 560 35.44 11.83 8.35
CA LYS A 560 35.21 11.04 7.13
C LYS A 560 33.88 10.29 7.24
N ILE A 561 33.17 10.22 6.12
CA ILE A 561 31.91 9.47 5.98
C ILE A 561 32.16 8.27 5.07
N PHE A 562 31.72 7.09 5.51
CA PHE A 562 31.96 5.82 4.83
C PHE A 562 30.65 5.17 4.41
N ASN A 563 30.71 4.37 3.35
CA ASN A 563 29.57 3.63 2.83
C ASN A 563 29.30 2.42 3.73
N PRO A 564 28.10 2.27 4.30
CA PRO A 564 27.79 1.14 5.19
C PRO A 564 27.81 -0.22 4.46
N ALA A 565 27.63 -0.24 3.14
CA ALA A 565 27.59 -1.47 2.35
C ALA A 565 28.98 -1.99 1.97
N VAL A 566 30.02 -1.14 2.04
CA VAL A 566 31.39 -1.49 1.62
C VAL A 566 32.38 -0.88 2.60
N LYS A 567 32.96 -1.73 3.46
CA LYS A 567 33.97 -1.36 4.46
C LYS A 567 35.09 -0.55 3.81
N ASN A 568 35.48 0.55 4.46
CA ASN A 568 36.52 1.48 4.03
C ASN A 568 36.25 2.25 2.72
N SER A 569 35.07 2.11 2.10
CA SER A 569 34.70 2.94 0.95
C SER A 569 34.26 4.32 1.42
N GLN A 570 35.12 5.33 1.22
CA GLN A 570 34.80 6.70 1.63
C GLN A 570 33.77 7.31 0.67
N VAL A 571 32.72 7.91 1.24
CA VAL A 571 31.70 8.68 0.52
C VAL A 571 32.12 10.14 0.45
N GLY A 572 32.66 10.67 1.55
CA GLY A 572 33.06 12.07 1.61
C GLY A 572 33.65 12.45 2.95
N GLU A 573 33.69 13.74 3.22
CA GLU A 573 34.09 14.30 4.50
C GLU A 573 33.27 15.54 4.86
N VAL A 574 33.07 15.75 6.15
CA VAL A 574 32.36 16.89 6.71
C VAL A 574 33.26 17.61 7.70
N ILE A 575 33.29 18.95 7.64
CA ILE A 575 33.79 19.78 8.74
C ILE A 575 32.65 19.92 9.74
N GLU A 576 32.88 19.54 10.99
CA GLU A 576 31.89 19.67 12.06
C GLU A 576 31.94 21.08 12.68
N ALA A 577 30.76 21.58 13.02
CA ALA A 577 30.56 22.77 13.83
C ALA A 577 31.00 22.51 15.27
N ASP A 578 31.55 23.53 15.92
CA ASP A 578 31.80 23.54 17.36
C ASP A 578 30.73 24.34 18.14
N GLU A 579 30.85 24.33 19.47
CA GLU A 579 29.94 25.06 20.36
C GLU A 579 29.92 26.57 20.08
N LYS A 580 31.07 27.17 19.78
CA LYS A 580 31.15 28.61 19.49
C LYS A 580 30.43 28.94 18.19
N GLN A 581 30.61 28.12 17.16
CA GLN A 581 29.96 28.28 15.87
C GLN A 581 28.44 28.06 15.97
N ALA A 582 27.99 27.16 16.84
CA ALA A 582 26.58 27.01 17.16
C ALA A 582 26.01 28.27 17.84
N LEU A 583 26.71 28.85 18.82
CA LEU A 583 26.31 30.12 19.47
C LEU A 583 26.27 31.29 18.49
N ASP A 584 27.27 31.39 17.61
CA ASP A 584 27.31 32.39 16.55
C ASP A 584 26.12 32.21 15.58
N ALA A 585 25.77 30.98 15.21
CA ALA A 585 24.61 30.71 14.36
C ALA A 585 23.29 31.12 15.03
N ILE A 586 23.13 30.87 16.34
CA ILE A 586 21.97 31.35 17.12
C ILE A 586 21.89 32.88 17.06
N GLU A 587 23.02 33.56 17.20
CA GLU A 587 23.05 35.03 17.22
C GLU A 587 22.74 35.66 15.86
N GLU A 588 23.07 34.98 14.76
CA GLU A 588 22.83 35.47 13.39
C GLU A 588 21.48 35.02 12.80
N ALA A 589 20.79 34.07 13.43
CA ALA A 589 19.50 33.58 12.97
C ALA A 589 18.44 34.70 12.97
N ARG A 590 17.71 34.86 11.86
CA ARG A 590 16.64 35.85 11.72
C ARG A 590 15.41 35.17 11.13
N THR A 591 14.24 35.48 11.69
CA THR A 591 12.96 35.06 11.13
C THR A 591 12.84 35.51 9.69
N TRP A 592 12.16 34.72 8.88
CA TRP A 592 12.06 34.96 7.45
C TRP A 592 10.89 35.89 7.12
N ASP A 593 11.16 37.19 7.20
CA ASP A 593 10.17 38.27 7.07
C ASP A 593 9.88 38.62 5.60
N VAL A 594 9.32 37.65 4.86
CA VAL A 594 8.74 37.84 3.52
C VAL A 594 7.30 37.28 3.51
N PRO A 595 6.41 37.72 2.61
CA PRO A 595 5.03 37.23 2.56
C PRO A 595 4.93 35.70 2.45
N VAL A 596 3.90 35.11 3.05
CA VAL A 596 3.70 33.63 3.05
C VAL A 596 3.69 33.03 1.65
N THR A 597 3.13 33.74 0.67
CA THR A 597 3.11 33.32 -0.74
C THR A 597 4.51 33.25 -1.36
N GLU A 598 5.42 34.15 -0.97
CA GLU A 598 6.81 34.13 -1.41
C GLU A 598 7.56 32.95 -0.79
N ARG A 599 7.40 32.72 0.52
CA ARG A 599 7.97 31.53 1.20
C ARG A 599 7.47 30.23 0.56
N ALA A 600 6.16 30.12 0.33
CA ALA A 600 5.54 28.96 -0.29
C ALA A 600 6.07 28.71 -1.71
N ASN A 601 6.23 29.75 -2.53
CA ASN A 601 6.80 29.62 -3.87
C ASN A 601 8.27 29.16 -3.85
N ILE A 602 9.05 29.61 -2.88
CA ILE A 602 10.44 29.17 -2.72
C ILE A 602 10.49 27.69 -2.29
N LEU A 603 9.60 27.24 -1.40
CA LEU A 603 9.51 25.82 -1.04
C LEU A 603 9.09 24.95 -2.24
N ARG A 604 8.16 25.41 -3.08
CA ARG A 604 7.81 24.73 -4.34
C ARG A 604 9.00 24.64 -5.29
N LYS A 605 9.76 25.73 -5.45
CA LYS A 605 10.99 25.75 -6.25
C LYS A 605 12.04 24.78 -5.69
N ALA A 606 12.18 24.67 -4.37
CA ALA A 606 13.06 23.69 -3.75
C ALA A 606 12.62 22.25 -4.07
N ALA A 607 11.31 21.99 -4.09
CA ALA A 607 10.77 20.68 -4.48
C ALA A 607 11.14 20.33 -5.93
N ASP A 608 11.03 21.30 -6.84
CA ASP A 608 11.43 21.12 -8.24
C ASP A 608 12.95 20.92 -8.39
N LEU A 609 13.76 21.63 -7.60
CA LEU A 609 15.23 21.42 -7.56
C LEU A 609 15.58 20.02 -7.04
N TYR A 610 14.85 19.48 -6.08
CA TYR A 610 15.07 18.12 -5.59
C TYR A 610 14.79 17.09 -6.71
N GLU A 611 13.69 17.24 -7.44
CA GLU A 611 13.38 16.38 -8.60
C GLU A 611 14.41 16.55 -9.74
N GLN A 612 14.94 17.76 -9.95
CA GLN A 612 15.99 18.03 -10.95
C GLN A 612 17.34 17.39 -10.59
N HIS A 613 17.70 17.37 -9.30
CA HIS A 613 18.96 16.81 -8.80
C HIS A 613 18.86 15.34 -8.35
N HIS A 614 17.83 14.61 -8.79
CA HIS A 614 17.54 13.25 -8.34
C HIS A 614 18.73 12.28 -8.48
N GLY A 615 19.53 12.37 -9.55
CA GLY A 615 20.69 11.48 -9.76
C GLY A 615 21.74 11.58 -8.63
N GLU A 616 22.06 12.79 -8.19
CA GLU A 616 23.00 13.01 -7.08
C GLU A 616 22.40 12.61 -5.73
N ILE A 617 21.12 12.92 -5.53
CA ILE A 617 20.37 12.55 -4.33
C ILE A 617 20.31 11.02 -4.18
N PHE A 618 19.94 10.29 -5.23
CA PHE A 618 19.90 8.83 -5.22
C PHE A 618 21.26 8.21 -4.93
N ALA A 619 22.33 8.78 -5.52
CA ALA A 619 23.69 8.30 -5.25
C ALA A 619 24.09 8.49 -3.78
N LEU A 620 23.80 9.65 -3.17
CA LEU A 620 24.08 9.90 -1.76
C LEU A 620 23.22 9.02 -0.85
N LEU A 621 21.91 8.91 -1.09
CA LEU A 621 21.03 8.05 -0.27
C LEU A 621 21.49 6.57 -0.30
N ALA A 622 21.92 6.07 -1.46
CA ALA A 622 22.43 4.71 -1.58
C ALA A 622 23.81 4.54 -0.91
N ARG A 623 24.74 5.49 -1.13
CA ARG A 623 26.13 5.37 -0.67
C ARG A 623 26.35 5.80 0.77
N GLU A 624 25.66 6.82 1.25
CA GLU A 624 25.79 7.36 2.61
C GLU A 624 24.87 6.64 3.59
N ALA A 625 23.61 6.44 3.22
CA ALA A 625 22.58 5.88 4.10
C ALA A 625 22.24 4.40 3.84
N GLY A 626 22.83 3.79 2.80
CA GLY A 626 22.63 2.37 2.50
C GLY A 626 21.26 2.01 1.91
N LYS A 627 20.55 2.97 1.30
CA LYS A 627 19.18 2.77 0.80
C LYS A 627 19.12 2.13 -0.59
N THR A 628 18.25 1.13 -0.75
CA THR A 628 17.95 0.50 -2.05
C THR A 628 17.29 1.49 -3.00
N GLN A 629 17.24 1.18 -4.30
CA GLN A 629 16.75 2.13 -5.31
C GLN A 629 15.30 2.55 -5.05
N PHE A 630 14.44 1.59 -4.70
CA PHE A 630 13.05 1.89 -4.33
C PHE A 630 12.96 2.79 -3.09
N ASP A 631 13.83 2.58 -2.09
CA ASP A 631 13.91 3.44 -0.91
C ASP A 631 14.42 4.85 -1.25
N THR A 632 15.37 4.99 -2.19
CA THR A 632 15.86 6.31 -2.63
C THR A 632 14.79 7.11 -3.35
N ILE A 633 13.97 6.46 -4.19
CA ILE A 633 12.84 7.09 -4.88
C ILE A 633 11.77 7.51 -3.87
N ALA A 634 11.37 6.59 -2.97
CA ALA A 634 10.36 6.87 -1.96
C ALA A 634 10.76 8.05 -1.06
N GLU A 635 12.02 8.12 -0.64
CA GLU A 635 12.49 9.21 0.21
C GLU A 635 12.57 10.57 -0.50
N LEU A 636 13.04 10.60 -1.76
CA LEU A 636 13.01 11.83 -2.55
C LEU A 636 11.58 12.34 -2.69
N ARG A 637 10.64 11.44 -3.01
CA ARG A 637 9.22 11.76 -3.14
C ARG A 637 8.63 12.32 -1.85
N GLU A 638 8.91 11.70 -0.72
CA GLU A 638 8.44 12.16 0.58
C GLU A 638 8.98 13.58 0.92
N ALA A 639 10.25 13.87 0.61
CA ALA A 639 10.83 15.20 0.80
C ALA A 639 10.15 16.27 -0.07
N VAL A 640 9.90 15.96 -1.35
CA VAL A 640 9.18 16.80 -2.31
C VAL A 640 7.74 17.04 -1.85
N ASP A 641 7.08 15.98 -1.37
CA ASP A 641 5.71 16.08 -0.87
C ASP A 641 5.62 16.95 0.38
N PHE A 642 6.57 16.87 1.33
CA PHE A 642 6.62 17.81 2.47
C PHE A 642 6.75 19.27 2.04
N LEU A 643 7.65 19.56 1.10
CA LEU A 643 7.86 20.92 0.58
C LEU A 643 6.58 21.47 -0.06
N ARG A 644 5.94 20.69 -0.94
CA ARG A 644 4.71 21.09 -1.64
C ARG A 644 3.52 21.17 -0.69
N TYR A 645 3.41 20.25 0.28
CA TYR A 645 2.33 20.21 1.26
C TYR A 645 2.39 21.42 2.20
N TYR A 646 3.52 21.67 2.88
CA TYR A 646 3.60 22.79 3.82
C TYR A 646 3.57 24.17 3.14
N ALA A 647 4.06 24.29 1.90
CA ALA A 647 3.85 25.48 1.09
C ALA A 647 2.35 25.78 0.91
N LYS A 648 1.55 24.75 0.62
CA LYS A 648 0.11 24.90 0.46
C LYS A 648 -0.61 25.15 1.79
N GLU A 649 -0.28 24.42 2.84
CA GLU A 649 -0.92 24.58 4.14
C GLU A 649 -0.66 25.96 4.74
N ALA A 650 0.53 26.53 4.54
CA ALA A 650 0.84 27.88 5.01
C ALA A 650 -0.05 28.95 4.36
N GLU A 651 -0.38 28.80 3.08
CA GLU A 651 -1.27 29.73 2.37
C GLU A 651 -2.75 29.59 2.78
N LYS A 652 -3.13 28.49 3.43
CA LYS A 652 -4.51 28.29 3.95
C LYS A 652 -4.71 28.95 5.31
N LEU A 653 -3.64 29.09 6.09
CA LEU A 653 -3.70 29.66 7.43
C LEU A 653 -3.66 31.19 7.39
N PRO A 654 -4.21 31.88 8.41
CA PRO A 654 -4.01 33.31 8.58
C PRO A 654 -2.52 33.67 8.67
N ASP A 655 -2.19 34.92 8.33
CA ASP A 655 -0.82 35.43 8.46
C ASP A 655 -0.48 35.65 9.94
N ASN A 656 -0.02 34.56 10.58
CA ASN A 656 0.33 34.50 11.99
C ASN A 656 1.83 34.79 12.20
N GLU A 657 2.18 35.39 13.34
CA GLU A 657 3.58 35.64 13.67
C GLU A 657 4.37 34.32 13.81
N PRO A 658 5.58 34.21 13.23
CA PRO A 658 6.46 33.09 13.50
C PRO A 658 6.83 33.05 14.98
N ARG A 659 7.10 31.85 15.48
CA ARG A 659 7.54 31.64 16.86
C ARG A 659 8.93 32.23 17.13
N GLY A 660 9.86 32.13 16.19
CA GLY A 660 11.23 32.65 16.34
C GLY A 660 12.28 31.76 15.68
N THR A 661 13.30 31.37 16.44
CA THR A 661 14.32 30.41 15.99
C THR A 661 13.98 29.01 16.47
N ILE A 662 13.96 28.06 15.53
CA ILE A 662 13.63 26.65 15.75
C ILE A 662 14.86 25.79 15.44
N SER A 663 15.19 24.89 16.36
CA SER A 663 16.21 23.87 16.14
C SER A 663 15.58 22.61 15.56
N CYS A 664 16.00 22.21 14.37
CA CYS A 664 15.54 21.00 13.69
C CYS A 664 16.62 19.92 13.77
N ILE A 665 16.32 18.82 14.45
CA ILE A 665 17.25 17.69 14.66
C ILE A 665 16.64 16.43 14.05
N SER A 666 17.34 15.87 13.08
CA SER A 666 16.83 14.79 12.23
C SER A 666 17.67 13.51 12.32
N PRO A 667 17.05 12.34 12.05
CA PRO A 667 17.70 11.06 12.16
C PRO A 667 18.44 10.66 10.88
N TRP A 668 19.25 9.62 10.95
CA TRP A 668 20.02 9.09 9.80
C TRP A 668 19.19 8.19 8.88
N ASN A 669 18.04 7.70 9.31
CA ASN A 669 17.29 6.68 8.58
C ASN A 669 16.32 7.24 7.52
N PHE A 670 15.95 8.51 7.65
CA PHE A 670 15.33 9.33 6.60
C PHE A 670 16.07 10.66 6.51
N PRO A 671 17.34 10.61 6.06
CA PRO A 671 18.25 11.73 6.16
C PRO A 671 17.95 12.88 5.19
N LEU A 672 17.05 12.66 4.22
CA LEU A 672 16.51 13.69 3.34
C LEU A 672 15.07 14.03 3.71
N ALA A 673 14.16 13.05 3.77
CA ALA A 673 12.72 13.36 3.91
C ALA A 673 12.34 14.00 5.24
N ILE A 674 12.74 13.40 6.38
CA ILE A 674 12.44 13.95 7.70
C ILE A 674 13.23 15.23 7.94
N PHE A 675 14.50 15.28 7.49
CA PHE A 675 15.32 16.50 7.51
C PHE A 675 14.59 17.67 6.84
N THR A 676 14.17 17.48 5.58
CA THR A 676 13.46 18.49 4.81
C THR A 676 12.09 18.79 5.38
N GLY A 677 11.33 17.79 5.85
CA GLY A 677 9.99 17.99 6.40
C GLY A 677 9.96 18.87 7.64
N GLN A 678 10.88 18.66 8.59
CA GLN A 678 11.00 19.51 9.79
C GLN A 678 11.33 20.97 9.40
N ILE A 679 12.32 21.14 8.52
CA ILE A 679 12.80 22.46 8.09
C ILE A 679 11.72 23.20 7.28
N ALA A 680 11.08 22.52 6.35
CA ALA A 680 10.06 23.09 5.48
C ALA A 680 8.86 23.62 6.27
N ALA A 681 8.38 22.89 7.29
CA ALA A 681 7.30 23.36 8.15
C ALA A 681 7.68 24.64 8.91
N ALA A 682 8.86 24.65 9.54
CA ALA A 682 9.33 25.81 10.30
C ALA A 682 9.52 27.05 9.39
N LEU A 683 10.14 26.89 8.22
CA LEU A 683 10.34 27.94 7.23
C LEU A 683 9.02 28.43 6.63
N ALA A 684 8.06 27.55 6.35
CA ALA A 684 6.75 27.91 5.83
C ALA A 684 6.01 28.86 6.79
N ALA A 685 6.11 28.60 8.10
CA ALA A 685 5.60 29.47 9.16
C ALA A 685 6.43 30.76 9.39
N GLY A 686 7.56 30.95 8.69
CA GLY A 686 8.39 32.16 8.77
C GLY A 686 9.49 32.12 9.84
N ASN A 687 9.74 30.96 10.45
CA ASN A 687 10.76 30.83 11.50
C ASN A 687 12.18 30.81 10.91
N ALA A 688 13.16 31.19 11.73
CA ALA A 688 14.55 30.85 11.47
C ALA A 688 14.81 29.39 11.89
N VAL A 689 15.69 28.69 11.19
CA VAL A 689 15.98 27.28 11.41
C VAL A 689 17.47 27.03 11.59
N LEU A 690 17.81 26.35 12.69
CA LEU A 690 19.11 25.74 12.90
C LEU A 690 18.98 24.23 12.67
N ALA A 691 19.50 23.76 11.54
CA ALA A 691 19.37 22.38 11.12
C ALA A 691 20.60 21.56 11.54
N LYS A 692 20.39 20.55 12.39
CA LYS A 692 21.41 19.60 12.82
C LYS A 692 21.05 18.20 12.28
N PRO A 693 21.75 17.71 11.24
CA PRO A 693 21.53 16.34 10.75
C PRO A 693 22.21 15.29 11.64
N SER A 694 21.84 14.03 11.49
CA SER A 694 22.55 12.93 12.16
C SER A 694 24.01 12.85 11.72
N ASP A 695 24.89 12.38 12.61
CA ASP A 695 26.33 12.34 12.35
C ASP A 695 26.67 11.38 11.19
N GLN A 696 25.86 10.32 11.01
CA GLN A 696 26.03 9.33 9.95
C GLN A 696 25.71 9.87 8.54
N THR A 697 24.82 10.85 8.42
CA THR A 697 24.29 11.30 7.12
C THR A 697 24.36 12.83 6.88
N PRO A 698 25.52 13.49 7.08
CA PRO A 698 25.64 14.93 6.93
C PRO A 698 25.77 15.41 5.48
N LEU A 699 26.16 14.55 4.52
CA LEU A 699 26.43 14.95 3.14
C LEU A 699 25.13 15.18 2.37
N ILE A 700 24.15 14.29 2.49
CA ILE A 700 22.82 14.49 1.91
C ILE A 700 22.10 15.70 2.52
N ALA A 701 22.24 15.93 3.84
CA ALA A 701 21.71 17.12 4.49
C ALA A 701 22.35 18.41 3.95
N ALA A 702 23.66 18.40 3.69
CA ALA A 702 24.35 19.52 3.05
C ALA A 702 23.86 19.78 1.62
N LEU A 703 23.66 18.73 0.81
CA LEU A 703 23.07 18.89 -0.52
C LEU A 703 21.66 19.48 -0.44
N ALA A 704 20.81 18.94 0.44
CA ALA A 704 19.45 19.41 0.67
C ALA A 704 19.39 20.89 1.08
N THR A 705 20.28 21.34 1.99
CA THR A 705 20.38 22.75 2.40
C THR A 705 20.89 23.65 1.29
N ASN A 706 21.89 23.22 0.51
CA ASN A 706 22.34 23.98 -0.66
C ASN A 706 21.20 24.24 -1.66
N LEU A 707 20.40 23.21 -1.95
CA LEU A 707 19.25 23.34 -2.85
C LEU A 707 18.15 24.25 -2.29
N LEU A 708 17.94 24.25 -0.96
CA LEU A 708 17.02 25.21 -0.31
C LEU A 708 17.53 26.65 -0.44
N HIS A 709 18.83 26.88 -0.29
CA HIS A 709 19.43 28.20 -0.51
C HIS A 709 19.35 28.63 -1.98
N GLU A 710 19.60 27.72 -2.91
CA GLU A 710 19.44 27.96 -4.36
C GLU A 710 17.98 28.26 -4.73
N ALA A 711 17.02 27.63 -4.06
CA ALA A 711 15.61 27.94 -4.23
C ALA A 711 15.32 29.40 -3.82
N GLY A 712 15.97 29.89 -2.78
CA GLY A 712 15.87 31.28 -2.32
C GLY A 712 15.78 31.45 -0.80
N VAL A 713 15.94 30.37 -0.01
CA VAL A 713 15.93 30.47 1.45
C VAL A 713 17.19 31.23 1.91
N PRO A 714 17.07 32.36 2.64
CA PRO A 714 18.25 33.11 3.10
C PRO A 714 19.10 32.32 4.11
N LEU A 715 20.42 32.55 4.12
CA LEU A 715 21.33 32.00 5.15
C LEU A 715 20.95 32.39 6.58
N THR A 716 20.34 33.56 6.77
CA THR A 716 19.86 33.99 8.10
C THR A 716 18.63 33.20 8.55
N ALA A 717 17.84 32.67 7.61
CA ALA A 717 16.62 31.90 7.88
C ALA A 717 16.89 30.39 7.99
N LEU A 718 17.94 29.86 7.37
CA LEU A 718 18.33 28.46 7.46
C LEU A 718 19.85 28.36 7.60
N GLN A 719 20.33 27.73 8.68
CA GLN A 719 21.74 27.42 8.88
C GLN A 719 21.94 25.94 9.16
N LEU A 720 22.91 25.32 8.49
CA LEU A 720 23.28 23.91 8.70
C LEU A 720 24.45 23.80 9.67
N LEU A 721 24.27 22.98 10.70
CA LEU A 721 25.24 22.75 11.78
C LEU A 721 25.52 21.24 11.91
N PRO A 722 26.28 20.63 10.98
CA PRO A 722 26.72 19.25 11.17
C PRO A 722 27.70 19.20 12.35
N GLY A 723 27.55 18.26 13.28
CA GLY A 723 28.45 18.13 14.43
C GLY A 723 27.84 17.32 15.56
N ALA A 724 28.63 16.94 16.56
CA ALA A 724 28.18 16.00 17.59
C ALA A 724 26.97 16.50 18.39
N GLY A 725 26.01 15.59 18.66
CA GLY A 725 24.82 15.92 19.45
C GLY A 725 25.12 16.41 20.88
N ALA A 726 26.19 15.91 21.50
CA ALA A 726 26.59 16.28 22.86
C ALA A 726 27.14 17.71 22.98
N THR A 727 27.60 18.30 21.88
CA THR A 727 28.14 19.67 21.84
C THR A 727 27.18 20.59 21.10
N VAL A 728 27.10 20.47 19.77
CA VAL A 728 26.28 21.33 18.90
C VAL A 728 24.79 21.16 19.22
N GLY A 729 24.30 19.92 19.25
CA GLY A 729 22.89 19.62 19.53
C GLY A 729 22.44 20.12 20.91
N ASN A 730 23.29 19.93 21.92
CA ASN A 730 23.04 20.39 23.28
C ASN A 730 22.92 21.92 23.36
N VAL A 731 23.78 22.67 22.66
CA VAL A 731 23.75 24.14 22.63
C VAL A 731 22.46 24.64 21.98
N ILE A 732 22.16 24.17 20.76
CA ILE A 732 21.01 24.68 19.99
C ILE A 732 19.65 24.21 20.55
N CYS A 733 19.61 23.24 21.47
CA CYS A 733 18.37 22.90 22.19
C CYS A 733 18.20 23.69 23.50
N GLY A 734 19.30 24.06 24.15
CA GLY A 734 19.31 24.58 25.52
C GLY A 734 19.45 26.10 25.62
N ASP A 735 19.76 26.82 24.55
CA ASP A 735 19.91 28.27 24.59
C ASP A 735 18.55 28.99 24.76
N PRO A 736 18.41 29.95 25.69
CA PRO A 736 17.16 30.71 25.89
C PRO A 736 16.64 31.46 24.66
N ARG A 737 17.50 31.74 23.67
CA ARG A 737 17.13 32.39 22.41
C ARG A 737 16.47 31.44 21.43
N ILE A 738 16.33 30.15 21.74
CA ILE A 738 15.64 29.15 20.92
C ILE A 738 14.21 28.97 21.42
N GLN A 739 13.25 29.26 20.54
CA GLN A 739 11.83 29.23 20.89
C GLN A 739 11.19 27.88 20.61
N GLY A 740 11.90 26.95 19.97
CA GLY A 740 11.41 25.60 19.78
C GLY A 740 12.45 24.59 19.32
N VAL A 741 12.19 23.33 19.64
CA VAL A 741 12.95 22.19 19.14
C VAL A 741 12.00 21.24 18.42
N CYS A 742 12.34 20.90 17.19
CA CYS A 742 11.68 19.86 16.40
C CYS A 742 12.68 18.71 16.23
N PHE A 743 12.41 17.60 16.90
CA PHE A 743 13.31 16.46 17.01
C PHE A 743 12.65 15.21 16.45
N THR A 744 13.43 14.41 15.72
CA THR A 744 13.09 13.03 15.41
C THR A 744 14.28 12.11 15.68
N GLY A 745 14.06 11.04 16.45
CA GLY A 745 15.11 10.09 16.81
C GLY A 745 14.73 9.20 17.99
N SER A 746 15.70 8.75 18.80
CA SER A 746 15.40 7.84 19.91
C SER A 746 14.65 8.51 21.06
N THR A 747 13.80 7.76 21.78
CA THR A 747 13.12 8.23 22.99
C THR A 747 14.11 8.69 24.07
N ALA A 748 15.25 8.01 24.22
CA ALA A 748 16.30 8.40 25.15
C ALA A 748 16.90 9.78 24.82
N THR A 749 17.12 10.06 23.53
CA THR A 749 17.61 11.37 23.07
C THR A 749 16.55 12.45 23.23
N ALA A 750 15.28 12.17 22.92
CA ALA A 750 14.18 13.11 23.15
C ALA A 750 14.08 13.51 24.63
N GLN A 751 14.23 12.55 25.55
CA GLN A 751 14.24 12.81 26.99
C GLN A 751 15.46 13.65 27.42
N ALA A 752 16.64 13.40 26.85
CA ALA A 752 17.82 14.22 27.10
C ALA A 752 17.63 15.67 26.61
N ILE A 753 17.04 15.86 25.43
CA ILE A 753 16.67 17.18 24.90
C ILE A 753 15.67 17.85 25.84
N ASN A 754 14.61 17.15 26.24
CA ASN A 754 13.57 17.68 27.12
C ASN A 754 14.16 18.22 28.44
N ARG A 755 15.04 17.44 29.09
CA ARG A 755 15.77 17.86 30.30
C ARG A 755 16.67 19.07 30.06
N ASN A 756 17.36 19.12 28.92
CA ASN A 756 18.20 20.25 28.58
C ASN A 756 17.37 21.53 28.37
N VAL A 757 16.26 21.46 27.63
CA VAL A 757 15.34 22.60 27.46
C VAL A 757 14.77 23.04 28.81
N ALA A 758 14.33 22.11 29.65
CA ALA A 758 13.80 22.42 30.98
C ALA A 758 14.82 23.11 31.91
N LYS A 759 16.10 22.74 31.77
CA LYS A 759 17.18 23.28 32.61
C LYS A 759 17.65 24.65 32.13
N ASN A 760 17.88 24.80 30.83
CA ASN A 760 18.64 25.91 30.26
C ASN A 760 17.81 26.80 29.31
N GLY A 761 16.81 26.24 28.64
CA GLY A 761 16.02 26.93 27.62
C GLY A 761 14.93 27.85 28.19
N SER A 762 14.11 28.40 27.29
CA SER A 762 12.93 29.16 27.71
C SER A 762 11.84 28.23 28.27
N ALA A 763 11.11 28.71 29.27
CA ALA A 763 10.09 27.92 29.95
C ALA A 763 8.92 27.55 29.00
N ASP A 764 8.64 28.42 28.03
CA ASP A 764 7.59 28.30 27.02
C ASP A 764 8.09 27.71 25.67
N SER A 765 9.36 27.29 25.56
CA SER A 765 9.90 26.74 24.31
C SER A 765 9.10 25.53 23.82
N LEU A 766 8.75 25.52 22.54
CA LEU A 766 8.14 24.38 21.86
C LEU A 766 9.06 23.14 21.93
N LEU A 767 8.47 21.96 22.12
CA LEU A 767 9.13 20.69 21.82
C LEU A 767 8.16 19.82 20.99
N ILE A 768 8.54 19.52 19.75
CA ILE A 768 7.99 18.43 18.95
C ILE A 768 9.03 17.32 18.98
N ALA A 769 8.68 16.14 19.48
CA ALA A 769 9.57 15.00 19.52
C ALA A 769 8.85 13.77 18.97
N GLU A 770 9.23 13.34 17.77
CA GLU A 770 8.79 12.09 17.15
C GLU A 770 9.87 11.01 17.37
N THR A 771 9.47 9.83 17.83
CA THR A 771 10.41 8.80 18.30
C THR A 771 10.05 7.39 17.82
N GLY A 772 10.60 6.35 18.45
CA GLY A 772 10.50 4.97 17.99
C GLY A 772 9.16 4.28 18.33
N GLY A 773 9.07 3.00 17.98
CA GLY A 773 7.86 2.19 18.22
C GLY A 773 8.14 0.70 18.37
N LEU A 774 7.38 0.04 19.24
CA LEU A 774 7.23 -1.42 19.27
C LEU A 774 6.03 -1.83 18.42
N ASN A 775 6.16 -1.61 17.11
CA ASN A 775 5.03 -1.73 16.17
C ASN A 775 4.62 -3.19 15.99
N CYS A 776 3.31 -3.43 16.05
CA CYS A 776 2.74 -4.77 16.00
C CYS A 776 1.86 -4.97 14.77
N MET A 777 1.74 -6.22 14.32
CA MET A 777 0.73 -6.63 13.33
C MET A 777 -0.04 -7.83 13.87
N ILE A 778 -1.36 -7.84 13.69
CA ILE A 778 -2.20 -9.02 13.95
C ILE A 778 -2.62 -9.62 12.60
N VAL A 779 -2.42 -10.94 12.45
CA VAL A 779 -2.86 -11.72 11.30
C VAL A 779 -3.78 -12.83 11.80
N ASP A 780 -5.06 -12.74 11.43
CA ASP A 780 -6.04 -13.77 11.76
C ASP A 780 -6.22 -14.79 10.62
N SER A 781 -7.01 -15.83 10.88
CA SER A 781 -7.23 -16.92 9.95
C SER A 781 -8.02 -16.54 8.69
N THR A 782 -8.63 -15.35 8.65
CA THR A 782 -9.29 -14.79 7.48
C THR A 782 -8.35 -13.99 6.58
N ALA A 783 -7.10 -13.75 6.97
CA ALA A 783 -6.13 -13.05 6.13
C ALA A 783 -5.58 -13.92 4.99
N LEU A 784 -5.36 -13.36 3.79
CA LEU A 784 -4.73 -14.10 2.70
C LEU A 784 -3.23 -14.29 2.99
N PRO A 785 -2.72 -15.51 3.21
CA PRO A 785 -1.34 -15.72 3.66
C PRO A 785 -0.28 -15.10 2.74
N GLU A 786 -0.46 -15.22 1.43
CA GLU A 786 0.50 -14.71 0.44
C GLU A 786 0.61 -13.18 0.49
N GLN A 787 -0.53 -12.48 0.68
CA GLN A 787 -0.56 -11.03 0.85
C GLN A 787 0.11 -10.65 2.16
N SER A 788 -0.30 -11.27 3.28
CA SER A 788 0.25 -10.97 4.60
C SER A 788 1.76 -11.24 4.69
N VAL A 789 2.28 -12.32 4.08
CA VAL A 789 3.71 -12.60 4.04
C VAL A 789 4.48 -11.51 3.28
N ARG A 790 3.99 -11.06 2.13
CA ARG A 790 4.61 -9.95 1.38
C ARG A 790 4.61 -8.64 2.18
N ASP A 791 3.50 -8.35 2.83
CA ASP A 791 3.34 -7.15 3.67
C ASP A 791 4.25 -7.20 4.91
N ILE A 792 4.42 -8.38 5.52
CA ILE A 792 5.34 -8.61 6.65
C ILE A 792 6.79 -8.45 6.21
N ILE A 793 7.20 -9.06 5.09
CA ILE A 793 8.56 -8.93 4.56
C ILE A 793 8.89 -7.45 4.31
N THR A 794 7.99 -6.75 3.64
CA THR A 794 8.13 -5.31 3.38
C THR A 794 8.22 -4.54 4.69
N SER A 795 7.28 -4.76 5.62
CA SER A 795 7.19 -3.99 6.86
C SER A 795 8.36 -4.26 7.82
N ALA A 796 8.88 -5.49 7.88
CA ALA A 796 9.91 -5.88 8.83
C ALA A 796 11.34 -5.68 8.29
N PHE A 797 11.55 -5.90 6.99
CA PHE A 797 12.90 -6.02 6.43
C PHE A 797 13.28 -4.92 5.44
N GLN A 798 12.32 -4.24 4.78
CA GLN A 798 12.65 -3.12 3.89
C GLN A 798 13.53 -2.09 4.62
N SER A 799 14.54 -1.55 3.94
CA SER A 799 15.55 -0.67 4.51
C SER A 799 16.32 -1.31 5.69
N ALA A 800 16.50 -2.64 5.67
CA ALA A 800 17.05 -3.43 6.77
C ALA A 800 16.30 -3.24 8.10
N GLY A 801 14.97 -3.02 8.05
CA GLY A 801 14.15 -2.77 9.24
C GLY A 801 14.43 -1.45 9.96
N GLN A 802 15.19 -0.54 9.33
CA GLN A 802 15.60 0.75 9.89
C GLN A 802 14.56 1.85 9.68
N ARG A 803 13.28 1.50 9.77
CA ARG A 803 12.16 2.47 9.75
C ARG A 803 11.55 2.53 11.14
N CYS A 804 11.19 3.71 11.62
CA CYS A 804 10.46 3.85 12.88
C CYS A 804 9.10 3.13 12.82
N SER A 805 8.51 2.99 11.62
CA SER A 805 7.28 2.25 11.34
C SER A 805 7.46 0.74 11.10
N ALA A 806 8.70 0.23 11.11
CA ALA A 806 8.96 -1.17 10.78
C ALA A 806 8.27 -2.12 11.76
N LEU A 807 7.79 -3.24 11.25
CA LEU A 807 7.13 -4.28 12.03
C LEU A 807 8.11 -4.96 12.98
N ARG A 808 7.80 -4.93 14.28
CA ARG A 808 8.63 -5.52 15.33
C ARG A 808 8.07 -6.84 15.83
N VAL A 809 6.76 -6.93 16.02
CA VAL A 809 6.08 -8.12 16.52
C VAL A 809 4.88 -8.46 15.63
N VAL A 810 4.84 -9.67 15.08
CA VAL A 810 3.62 -10.20 14.46
C VAL A 810 2.95 -11.21 15.39
N TYR A 811 1.65 -11.05 15.59
CA TYR A 811 0.79 -12.01 16.24
C TYR A 811 0.07 -12.81 15.16
N LEU A 812 0.35 -14.11 15.10
CA LEU A 812 -0.30 -15.04 14.16
C LEU A 812 -1.34 -15.87 14.90
N GLN A 813 -2.56 -15.94 14.36
CA GLN A 813 -3.54 -16.85 14.93
C GLN A 813 -3.01 -18.29 14.83
N LYS A 814 -3.12 -19.03 15.94
CA LYS A 814 -2.49 -20.33 16.10
C LYS A 814 -2.87 -21.33 15.01
N ASP A 815 -4.11 -21.29 14.53
CA ASP A 815 -4.63 -22.20 13.51
C ASP A 815 -3.90 -22.11 12.15
N ILE A 816 -3.26 -20.97 11.86
CA ILE A 816 -2.55 -20.74 10.59
C ILE A 816 -1.03 -20.67 10.76
N ALA A 817 -0.53 -20.57 12.01
CA ALA A 817 0.84 -20.17 12.30
C ALA A 817 1.91 -21.07 11.66
N GLU A 818 1.74 -22.40 11.68
CA GLU A 818 2.76 -23.33 11.15
C GLU A 818 2.95 -23.18 9.63
N GLN A 819 1.86 -23.25 8.87
CA GLN A 819 1.90 -23.10 7.41
C GLN A 819 2.34 -21.69 7.00
N PHE A 820 1.89 -20.68 7.76
CA PHE A 820 2.28 -19.29 7.55
C PHE A 820 3.78 -19.09 7.75
N LEU A 821 4.36 -19.63 8.83
CA LEU A 821 5.79 -19.52 9.12
C LEU A 821 6.65 -20.25 8.08
N HIS A 822 6.18 -21.41 7.58
CA HIS A 822 6.84 -22.11 6.48
C HIS A 822 6.89 -21.24 5.22
N MET A 823 5.76 -20.63 4.85
CA MET A 823 5.65 -19.72 3.71
C MET A 823 6.53 -18.46 3.89
N LEU A 824 6.50 -17.85 5.07
CA LEU A 824 7.33 -16.70 5.41
C LEU A 824 8.83 -17.04 5.28
N LYS A 825 9.26 -18.19 5.81
CA LYS A 825 10.64 -18.65 5.69
C LYS A 825 11.05 -18.82 4.23
N GLY A 826 10.25 -19.52 3.42
CA GLY A 826 10.56 -19.71 2.00
C GLY A 826 10.57 -18.41 1.20
N ALA A 827 9.75 -17.42 1.60
CA ALA A 827 9.76 -16.10 0.98
C ALA A 827 10.96 -15.25 1.42
N MET A 828 11.48 -15.45 2.63
CA MET A 828 12.75 -14.85 3.06
C MET A 828 13.94 -15.44 2.29
N GLU A 829 13.98 -16.76 2.06
CA GLU A 829 15.10 -17.44 1.39
C GLU A 829 15.39 -16.94 -0.03
N VAL A 830 14.41 -16.30 -0.67
CA VAL A 830 14.55 -15.72 -2.03
C VAL A 830 14.89 -14.23 -2.02
N LEU A 831 15.15 -13.62 -0.85
CA LEU A 831 15.62 -12.24 -0.73
C LEU A 831 17.14 -12.14 -0.93
N GLU A 832 17.59 -11.05 -1.54
CA GLU A 832 19.00 -10.78 -1.77
C GLU A 832 19.47 -9.61 -0.89
N SER A 833 20.42 -9.89 0.00
CA SER A 833 21.11 -8.86 0.79
C SER A 833 22.39 -8.45 0.07
N GLY A 834 22.67 -7.14 -0.05
CA GLY A 834 23.79 -6.70 -0.86
C GLY A 834 24.01 -5.19 -0.93
N ASN A 835 24.93 -4.78 -1.80
CA ASN A 835 25.20 -3.37 -2.01
C ASN A 835 23.96 -2.71 -2.67
N PRO A 836 23.37 -1.68 -2.03
CA PRO A 836 22.17 -1.01 -2.54
C PRO A 836 22.42 -0.21 -3.82
N TRP A 837 23.66 -0.18 -4.33
CA TRP A 837 23.93 0.30 -5.68
C TRP A 837 23.32 -0.59 -6.76
N TRP A 838 23.04 -1.86 -6.51
CA TRP A 838 22.50 -2.82 -7.49
C TRP A 838 21.00 -3.02 -7.34
N LEU A 839 20.27 -3.08 -8.47
CA LEU A 839 18.82 -3.23 -8.48
C LEU A 839 18.36 -4.58 -7.90
N SER A 840 19.21 -5.62 -7.96
CA SER A 840 18.91 -6.94 -7.41
C SER A 840 18.92 -6.99 -5.88
N THR A 841 19.42 -5.94 -5.21
CA THR A 841 19.50 -5.88 -3.75
C THR A 841 18.13 -5.52 -3.15
N ASP A 842 17.60 -6.42 -2.33
CA ASP A 842 16.36 -6.19 -1.57
C ASP A 842 16.66 -5.56 -0.21
N ILE A 843 17.70 -6.06 0.46
CA ILE A 843 18.06 -5.65 1.81
C ILE A 843 19.47 -5.02 1.81
N GLY A 844 19.54 -3.74 2.14
CA GLY A 844 20.79 -3.00 2.32
C GLY A 844 21.48 -3.28 3.66
N PRO A 845 22.59 -2.59 3.96
CA PRO A 845 23.29 -2.69 5.25
C PRO A 845 22.53 -1.95 6.37
N VAL A 846 22.88 -2.24 7.62
CA VAL A 846 22.61 -1.34 8.74
C VAL A 846 23.62 -0.17 8.74
N ILE A 847 23.24 0.95 9.36
CA ILE A 847 23.92 2.23 9.14
C ILE A 847 25.39 2.28 9.58
N ASP A 848 25.76 1.57 10.66
CA ASP A 848 27.12 1.59 11.21
C ASP A 848 27.45 0.33 12.03
N GLU A 849 28.71 0.23 12.45
CA GLU A 849 29.25 -0.87 13.25
C GLU A 849 28.51 -1.04 14.58
N LYS A 850 28.12 0.06 15.23
CA LYS A 850 27.42 0.01 16.52
C LYS A 850 26.03 -0.60 16.37
N ALA A 851 25.31 -0.23 15.31
CA ALA A 851 24.03 -0.85 14.98
C ALA A 851 24.22 -2.34 14.66
N TYR A 852 25.21 -2.69 13.84
CA TYR A 852 25.55 -4.07 13.49
C TYR A 852 25.82 -4.92 14.74
N ASP A 853 26.67 -4.45 15.65
CA ASP A 853 27.01 -5.17 16.88
C ASP A 853 25.80 -5.34 17.79
N LYS A 854 25.01 -4.28 17.99
CA LYS A 854 23.81 -4.34 18.85
C LYS A 854 22.84 -5.42 18.35
N ILE A 855 22.51 -5.38 17.06
CA ILE A 855 21.51 -6.26 16.47
C ILE A 855 22.05 -7.70 16.40
N SER A 856 23.30 -7.88 15.98
CA SER A 856 23.92 -9.21 15.88
C SER A 856 24.02 -9.90 17.24
N ASN A 857 24.39 -9.16 18.29
CA ASN A 857 24.43 -9.69 19.65
C ASN A 857 23.04 -10.08 20.17
N TYR A 858 22.01 -9.28 19.86
CA TYR A 858 20.62 -9.59 20.22
C TYR A 858 20.15 -10.90 19.56
N ILE A 859 20.41 -11.07 18.26
CA ILE A 859 20.07 -12.30 17.53
C ILE A 859 20.84 -13.51 18.10
N ALA A 860 22.14 -13.34 18.37
CA ALA A 860 22.97 -14.41 18.95
C ALA A 860 22.50 -14.84 20.34
N ALA A 861 21.98 -13.91 21.16
CA ALA A 861 21.37 -14.23 22.45
C ALA A 861 20.08 -15.06 22.26
N ALA A 862 19.18 -14.63 21.36
CA ALA A 862 17.98 -15.37 21.03
C ALA A 862 18.27 -16.78 20.48
N GLN A 863 19.34 -16.94 19.71
CA GLN A 863 19.79 -18.25 19.23
C GLN A 863 20.24 -19.15 20.39
N LYS A 864 21.04 -18.63 21.33
CA LYS A 864 21.47 -19.38 22.52
C LYS A 864 20.31 -19.82 23.41
N GLU A 865 19.24 -19.02 23.43
CA GLU A 865 18.00 -19.31 24.16
C GLU A 865 17.04 -20.24 23.39
N GLY A 866 17.38 -20.64 22.16
CA GLY A 866 16.54 -21.51 21.33
C GLY A 866 15.30 -20.82 20.76
N ARG A 867 15.29 -19.48 20.71
CA ARG A 867 14.17 -18.67 20.20
C ARG A 867 14.30 -18.33 18.71
N LEU A 868 15.49 -18.40 18.12
CA LEU A 868 15.69 -18.10 16.70
C LEU A 868 15.00 -19.14 15.81
N ILE A 869 14.06 -18.71 14.97
CA ILE A 869 13.33 -19.55 14.00
C ILE A 869 14.14 -19.67 12.71
N THR A 870 14.57 -18.54 12.14
CA THR A 870 15.38 -18.49 10.92
C THR A 870 16.19 -17.20 10.86
N GLN A 871 17.31 -17.22 10.15
CA GLN A 871 18.13 -16.07 9.80
C GLN A 871 18.75 -16.31 8.43
N LEU A 872 18.76 -15.28 7.56
CA LEU A 872 19.42 -15.38 6.26
C LEU A 872 20.92 -15.09 6.36
N ASP A 873 21.70 -15.75 5.49
CA ASP A 873 23.11 -15.43 5.29
C ASP A 873 23.26 -14.09 4.56
N VAL A 874 24.34 -13.37 4.86
CA VAL A 874 24.62 -12.04 4.29
C VAL A 874 26.09 -11.86 3.90
N PRO A 875 26.39 -10.92 2.98
CA PRO A 875 27.77 -10.58 2.63
C PRO A 875 28.57 -10.05 3.82
N ASN A 876 29.89 -10.30 3.82
CA ASN A 876 30.82 -9.82 4.87
C ASN A 876 31.48 -8.46 4.54
N ASP A 877 31.18 -7.89 3.37
CA ASP A 877 31.86 -6.70 2.82
C ASP A 877 31.45 -5.39 3.50
N GLY A 878 30.31 -5.37 4.20
CA GLY A 878 29.72 -4.20 4.85
C GLY A 878 29.15 -4.52 6.24
N TYR A 879 28.32 -3.63 6.76
CA TYR A 879 27.56 -3.83 8.00
C TYR A 879 26.20 -4.47 7.70
N PHE A 880 26.19 -5.72 7.24
CA PHE A 880 24.95 -6.42 6.91
C PHE A 880 24.47 -7.30 8.06
N VAL A 881 23.19 -7.24 8.39
CA VAL A 881 22.54 -8.17 9.32
C VAL A 881 21.48 -8.93 8.55
N GLY A 882 21.55 -10.27 8.58
CA GLY A 882 20.56 -11.12 7.94
C GLY A 882 19.17 -10.95 8.56
N PRO A 883 18.11 -10.80 7.75
CA PRO A 883 16.74 -10.88 8.21
C PRO A 883 16.53 -12.08 9.13
N ALA A 884 16.09 -11.81 10.36
CA ALA A 884 15.94 -12.81 11.41
C ALA A 884 14.50 -12.87 11.93
N VAL A 885 14.02 -14.07 12.21
CA VAL A 885 12.71 -14.31 12.84
C VAL A 885 12.92 -14.98 14.19
N ILE A 886 12.39 -14.37 15.25
CA ILE A 886 12.59 -14.80 16.64
C ILE A 886 11.23 -15.08 17.29
N LYS A 887 11.10 -16.23 17.95
CA LYS A 887 9.90 -16.58 18.72
C LYS A 887 9.86 -15.81 20.04
N VAL A 888 8.69 -15.27 20.37
CA VAL A 888 8.36 -14.61 21.65
C VAL A 888 6.95 -15.01 22.10
N GLY A 889 6.62 -14.78 23.37
CA GLY A 889 5.26 -14.91 23.91
C GLY A 889 4.35 -13.73 23.54
N GLY A 890 4.93 -12.55 23.31
CA GLY A 890 4.21 -11.34 22.92
C GLY A 890 5.09 -10.11 23.08
N ILE A 891 4.50 -8.92 22.94
CA ILE A 891 5.20 -7.62 23.08
C ILE A 891 5.82 -7.43 24.47
N ASN A 892 5.29 -8.08 25.51
CA ASN A 892 5.80 -7.99 26.87
C ASN A 892 7.20 -8.61 27.04
N ASP A 893 7.63 -9.50 26.14
CA ASP A 893 8.99 -10.06 26.14
C ASP A 893 10.05 -9.09 25.59
N LEU A 894 9.63 -7.99 24.96
CA LEU A 894 10.53 -6.98 24.42
C LEU A 894 10.77 -5.89 25.47
N GLU A 895 12.05 -5.69 25.81
CA GLU A 895 12.48 -4.63 26.72
C GLU A 895 12.72 -3.29 26.00
N GLU A 896 13.18 -3.35 24.74
CA GLU A 896 13.51 -2.19 23.94
C GLU A 896 13.24 -2.41 22.44
N GLU A 897 13.30 -1.33 21.66
CA GLU A 897 13.25 -1.40 20.21
C GLU A 897 14.59 -1.91 19.63
N ILE A 898 14.52 -3.00 18.85
CA ILE A 898 15.62 -3.49 18.04
C ILE A 898 15.50 -2.91 16.63
N PHE A 899 16.30 -1.88 16.36
CA PHE A 899 16.24 -1.09 15.12
C PHE A 899 17.02 -1.74 13.97
N GLY A 900 16.55 -2.92 13.53
CA GLY A 900 17.18 -3.73 12.48
C GLY A 900 16.21 -4.74 11.86
N PRO A 901 16.70 -5.64 10.98
CA PRO A 901 15.85 -6.57 10.24
C PRO A 901 15.49 -7.79 11.11
N VAL A 902 14.84 -7.55 12.24
CA VAL A 902 14.47 -8.56 13.24
C VAL A 902 12.96 -8.54 13.47
N LEU A 903 12.30 -9.61 13.05
CA LEU A 903 10.88 -9.85 13.27
C LEU A 903 10.69 -10.78 14.46
N HIS A 904 9.84 -10.38 15.41
CA HIS A 904 9.41 -11.26 16.49
C HIS A 904 8.05 -11.86 16.16
N VAL A 905 7.85 -13.14 16.45
CA VAL A 905 6.59 -13.85 16.20
C VAL A 905 6.02 -14.36 17.51
N ALA A 906 4.77 -13.98 17.78
CA ALA A 906 3.92 -14.55 18.81
C ALA A 906 2.72 -15.26 18.15
N THR A 907 2.11 -16.20 18.87
CA THR A 907 0.88 -16.86 18.44
C THR A 907 -0.24 -16.60 19.42
N PHE A 908 -1.49 -16.53 18.95
CA PHE A 908 -2.65 -16.28 19.80
C PHE A 908 -3.86 -17.15 19.44
N GLU A 909 -4.72 -17.39 20.41
CA GLU A 909 -6.08 -17.92 20.25
C GLU A 909 -7.09 -16.77 20.05
N ASN A 910 -8.19 -16.99 19.33
CA ASN A 910 -9.10 -15.91 18.92
C ASN A 910 -9.67 -15.07 20.09
N ASP A 911 -9.86 -15.67 21.25
CA ASP A 911 -10.37 -15.02 22.47
C ASP A 911 -9.34 -14.16 23.21
N GLU A 912 -8.07 -14.18 22.79
CA GLU A 912 -6.97 -13.41 23.40
C GLU A 912 -6.80 -12.00 22.80
N LEU A 913 -7.54 -11.65 21.75
CA LEU A 913 -7.40 -10.36 21.04
C LEU A 913 -7.49 -9.13 21.97
N ASP A 914 -8.43 -9.13 22.92
CA ASP A 914 -8.60 -8.02 23.86
C ASP A 914 -7.40 -7.89 24.83
N THR A 915 -6.82 -9.02 25.24
CA THR A 915 -5.60 -9.05 26.05
C THR A 915 -4.41 -8.50 25.26
N ILE A 916 -4.25 -8.91 24.00
CA ILE A 916 -3.17 -8.42 23.12
C ILE A 916 -3.26 -6.90 22.92
N VAL A 917 -4.45 -6.37 22.67
CA VAL A 917 -4.66 -4.92 22.57
C VAL A 917 -4.27 -4.21 23.86
N SER A 918 -4.64 -4.78 25.01
CA SER A 918 -4.26 -4.25 26.33
C SER A 918 -2.74 -4.24 26.51
N ASP A 919 -2.07 -5.35 26.20
CA ASP A 919 -0.60 -5.49 26.29
C ASP A 919 0.12 -4.48 25.38
N ILE A 920 -0.34 -4.33 24.13
CA ILE A 920 0.21 -3.33 23.19
C ILE A 920 0.07 -1.92 23.76
N ASN A 921 -1.12 -1.56 24.25
CA ASN A 921 -1.38 -0.25 24.83
C ASN A 921 -0.54 0.00 26.11
N ASN A 922 -0.39 -1.01 26.96
CA ASN A 922 0.33 -0.93 28.24
C ASN A 922 1.85 -0.81 28.06
N ARG A 923 2.38 -1.21 26.89
CA ARG A 923 3.78 -0.97 26.54
C ARG A 923 4.13 0.50 26.34
N GLY A 924 3.13 1.37 26.19
CA GLY A 924 3.29 2.83 26.19
C GLY A 924 3.77 3.42 24.87
N TYR A 925 4.21 2.61 23.90
CA TYR A 925 4.43 3.03 22.52
C TYR A 925 3.09 3.14 21.76
N GLY A 926 3.10 3.84 20.63
CA GLY A 926 1.90 3.98 19.81
C GLY A 926 2.12 4.61 18.46
N LEU A 927 3.03 4.06 17.65
CA LEU A 927 3.40 4.61 16.34
C LEU A 927 2.61 3.94 15.20
N THR A 928 2.99 2.74 14.75
CA THR A 928 2.27 2.00 13.70
C THR A 928 1.69 0.67 14.19
N PHE A 929 0.59 0.26 13.57
CA PHE A 929 -0.03 -1.04 13.77
C PHE A 929 -0.62 -1.59 12.47
N GLY A 930 -0.43 -2.88 12.22
CA GLY A 930 -0.97 -3.61 11.08
C GLY A 930 -2.09 -4.56 11.47
N LEU A 931 -3.11 -4.68 10.64
CA LEU A 931 -4.18 -5.67 10.81
C LEU A 931 -4.47 -6.37 9.48
N GLN A 932 -4.38 -7.69 9.47
CA GLN A 932 -4.71 -8.52 8.32
C GLN A 932 -5.95 -9.35 8.68
N THR A 933 -7.12 -8.95 8.15
CA THR A 933 -8.43 -9.57 8.42
C THR A 933 -9.46 -9.18 7.35
N ARG A 934 -10.44 -10.04 7.12
CA ARG A 934 -11.63 -9.80 6.29
C ARG A 934 -12.88 -9.43 7.10
N ILE A 935 -12.76 -9.35 8.43
CA ILE A 935 -13.87 -9.07 9.35
C ILE A 935 -13.90 -7.57 9.66
N GLU A 936 -14.89 -6.84 9.15
CA GLU A 936 -14.98 -5.37 9.28
C GLU A 936 -15.22 -4.95 10.73
N ARG A 937 -16.13 -5.62 11.44
CA ARG A 937 -16.36 -5.35 12.87
C ARG A 937 -15.10 -5.51 13.72
N ARG A 938 -14.18 -6.40 13.31
CA ARG A 938 -12.88 -6.58 13.98
C ARG A 938 -11.96 -5.41 13.70
N ILE A 939 -11.92 -4.92 12.47
CA ILE A 939 -11.21 -3.69 12.09
C ILE A 939 -11.70 -2.52 12.94
N ASP A 940 -13.02 -2.31 13.03
CA ASP A 940 -13.61 -1.21 13.81
C ASP A 940 -13.30 -1.34 15.31
N LYS A 941 -13.54 -2.52 15.88
CA LYS A 941 -13.31 -2.80 17.31
C LYS A 941 -11.86 -2.53 17.70
N LEU A 942 -10.91 -3.12 16.96
CA LEU A 942 -9.49 -3.01 17.29
C LEU A 942 -8.98 -1.59 17.02
N SER A 943 -9.36 -0.98 15.89
CA SER A 943 -8.93 0.39 15.56
C SER A 943 -9.45 1.43 16.55
N ALA A 944 -10.63 1.22 17.14
CA ALA A 944 -11.16 2.08 18.20
C ALA A 944 -10.39 1.91 19.53
N ALA A 945 -10.06 0.67 19.91
CA ALA A 945 -9.44 0.32 21.19
C ALA A 945 -7.92 0.58 21.24
N LEU A 946 -7.23 0.47 20.12
CA LEU A 946 -5.78 0.66 20.02
C LEU A 946 -5.36 2.12 20.21
N LYS A 947 -4.44 2.38 21.13
CA LYS A 947 -3.84 3.71 21.37
C LYS A 947 -2.64 3.94 20.43
N ILE A 948 -2.87 3.81 19.13
CA ILE A 948 -1.86 3.90 18.07
C ILE A 948 -2.11 5.13 17.18
N GLY A 949 -1.04 5.75 16.68
CA GLY A 949 -1.11 6.89 15.78
C GLY A 949 -1.46 6.55 14.33
N ASN A 950 -0.93 5.48 13.76
CA ASN A 950 -1.17 5.06 12.37
C ASN A 950 -1.53 3.58 12.29
N ILE A 951 -2.71 3.27 11.78
CA ILE A 951 -3.24 1.90 11.64
C ILE A 951 -3.36 1.57 10.14
N TYR A 952 -2.90 0.39 9.76
CA TYR A 952 -2.89 -0.10 8.38
C TYR A 952 -3.60 -1.45 8.28
N VAL A 953 -4.59 -1.55 7.40
CA VAL A 953 -5.45 -2.72 7.28
C VAL A 953 -5.29 -3.35 5.91
N ASN A 954 -5.00 -4.66 5.89
CA ASN A 954 -4.77 -5.48 4.69
C ASN A 954 -3.71 -4.91 3.74
N ARG A 955 -2.66 -4.33 4.30
CA ARG A 955 -1.49 -3.81 3.59
C ARG A 955 -0.27 -3.78 4.52
N ASN A 956 0.90 -3.49 3.97
CA ASN A 956 2.08 -3.16 4.76
C ASN A 956 1.85 -1.89 5.63
N GLN A 957 2.66 -1.72 6.67
CA GLN A 957 2.52 -0.64 7.66
C GLN A 957 3.63 0.42 7.59
N VAL A 958 4.30 0.53 6.43
CA VAL A 958 5.43 1.45 6.20
C VAL A 958 5.12 2.38 5.03
N GLY A 959 5.91 3.45 4.86
CA GLY A 959 5.78 4.36 3.72
C GLY A 959 4.52 5.24 3.76
N ALA A 960 4.24 5.85 4.92
CA ALA A 960 3.17 6.84 5.04
C ALA A 960 3.38 8.01 4.07
N VAL A 961 2.33 8.43 3.37
CA VAL A 961 2.38 9.48 2.34
C VAL A 961 1.90 10.81 2.92
N VAL A 962 2.70 11.86 2.74
CA VAL A 962 2.44 13.21 3.25
C VAL A 962 1.09 13.77 2.74
N GLY A 963 0.26 14.26 3.65
CA GLY A 963 -1.07 14.81 3.34
C GLY A 963 -2.13 13.76 2.98
N SER A 964 -1.76 12.47 2.97
CA SER A 964 -2.68 11.34 2.77
C SER A 964 -2.78 10.51 4.05
N GLN A 965 -1.63 10.06 4.58
CA GLN A 965 -1.51 9.37 5.86
C GLN A 965 -0.61 10.17 6.81
N PRO A 966 -1.09 11.30 7.40
CA PRO A 966 -0.35 12.04 8.41
C PRO A 966 0.33 11.11 9.43
N PHE A 967 1.63 11.31 9.64
CA PHE A 967 2.47 10.34 10.34
C PHE A 967 2.94 10.87 11.69
N GLY A 968 2.77 10.06 12.73
CA GLY A 968 3.20 10.39 14.08
C GLY A 968 2.49 9.55 15.13
N GLY A 969 3.15 9.39 16.28
CA GLY A 969 2.68 8.50 17.34
C GLY A 969 2.03 9.21 18.52
N ARG A 970 1.80 8.44 19.58
CA ARG A 970 1.48 8.93 20.93
C ARG A 970 2.30 8.21 21.99
N GLY A 971 2.27 8.72 23.22
CA GLY A 971 2.99 8.12 24.35
C GLY A 971 4.49 8.16 24.14
N LEU A 972 5.17 7.01 24.28
CA LEU A 972 6.61 6.88 24.08
C LEU A 972 7.05 7.10 22.64
N SER A 973 6.11 7.07 21.68
CA SER A 973 6.39 7.23 20.25
C SER A 973 6.38 8.68 19.78
N GLY A 974 5.82 9.61 20.54
CA GLY A 974 5.96 11.02 20.21
C GLY A 974 4.96 11.94 20.90
N THR A 975 5.24 13.23 20.78
CA THR A 975 4.40 14.30 21.32
C THR A 975 3.27 14.69 20.39
N GLY A 976 3.43 14.44 19.08
CA GLY A 976 2.68 15.10 18.02
C GLY A 976 2.99 16.61 17.95
N PRO A 977 2.32 17.35 17.05
CA PRO A 977 1.35 16.87 16.07
C PRO A 977 1.98 16.01 14.95
N LYS A 978 1.15 15.31 14.16
CA LYS A 978 1.63 14.45 13.08
C LYS A 978 2.31 15.23 11.97
N ALA A 979 3.50 14.79 11.56
CA ALA A 979 4.16 15.31 10.37
C ALA A 979 3.32 15.01 9.11
N GLY A 980 3.24 15.97 8.19
CA GLY A 980 2.47 15.86 6.96
C GLY A 980 0.97 15.87 7.20
N GLY A 981 0.53 16.31 8.38
CA GLY A 981 -0.86 16.51 8.76
C GLY A 981 -1.23 17.98 8.95
N PRO A 982 -2.54 18.26 9.01
CA PRO A 982 -3.07 19.63 9.08
C PRO A 982 -2.69 20.34 10.39
N HIS A 983 -2.41 19.59 11.46
CA HIS A 983 -2.10 20.15 12.78
C HIS A 983 -0.61 20.45 12.99
N TYR A 984 0.27 20.08 12.05
CA TYR A 984 1.72 20.27 12.21
C TYR A 984 2.14 21.74 12.15
N LEU A 985 1.76 22.42 11.07
CA LEU A 985 2.18 23.80 10.79
C LEU A 985 1.70 24.81 11.84
N PRO A 986 0.46 24.75 12.36
CA PRO A 986 0.00 25.60 13.46
C PRO A 986 0.95 25.66 14.65
N ARG A 987 1.64 24.56 14.96
CA ARG A 987 2.56 24.46 16.10
C ARG A 987 3.81 25.35 15.97
N PHE A 988 4.15 25.78 14.76
CA PHE A 988 5.30 26.63 14.46
C PHE A 988 5.01 28.13 14.52
N TYR A 989 3.75 28.52 14.71
CA TYR A 989 3.39 29.92 14.96
C TYR A 989 3.46 30.25 16.44
N LYS A 990 3.62 31.54 16.72
CA LYS A 990 3.58 32.10 18.07
C LYS A 990 2.15 32.11 18.58
N SER A 991 1.96 31.75 19.84
CA SER A 991 0.69 31.86 20.55
C SER A 991 0.86 32.75 21.78
N VAL A 992 -0.25 33.33 22.26
CA VAL A 992 -0.26 34.18 23.46
C VAL A 992 -0.01 33.31 24.68
N SER A 993 1.02 33.64 25.47
CA SER A 993 1.32 33.01 26.76
C SER A 993 1.07 34.03 27.87
N PRO A 994 -0.03 33.93 28.64
CA PRO A 994 -0.32 34.89 29.70
C PRO A 994 0.73 34.79 30.82
N MET A 995 1.22 35.95 31.29
CA MET A 995 2.26 36.06 32.30
C MET A 995 1.67 36.60 33.62
N THR A 996 0.76 35.84 34.23
CA THR A 996 0.12 36.22 35.49
C THR A 996 0.93 35.66 36.68
N PRO A 997 1.27 36.44 37.72
CA PRO A 997 2.02 35.93 38.88
C PRO A 997 1.28 34.79 39.59
N VAL A 998 2.00 33.72 39.97
CA VAL A 998 1.39 32.57 40.65
C VAL A 998 0.84 32.93 42.04
N VAL A 999 -0.40 32.53 42.33
CA VAL A 999 -0.98 32.64 43.68
C VAL A 999 -0.65 31.38 44.48
N ARG A 1000 0.05 31.55 45.61
CA ARG A 1000 0.36 30.47 46.55
C ARG A 1000 -0.69 30.42 47.66
N GLY A 1001 -1.03 29.20 48.10
CA GLY A 1001 -1.97 28.90 49.18
C GLY A 1001 -1.45 27.76 50.06
N GLU A 1002 -2.33 27.03 50.74
CA GLU A 1002 -1.95 25.79 51.42
C GLU A 1002 -1.55 24.72 50.40
N ASP A 1003 -0.49 23.96 50.70
CA ASP A 1003 0.01 22.93 49.80
C ASP A 1003 -0.93 21.71 49.78
N LEU A 1004 -1.29 21.27 48.57
CA LEU A 1004 -2.02 20.04 48.35
C LEU A 1004 -1.09 18.84 48.53
N ASP A 1005 -1.53 17.86 49.32
CA ASP A 1005 -0.80 16.61 49.46
C ASP A 1005 -0.91 15.75 48.19
N LEU A 1006 0.19 15.06 47.85
CA LEU A 1006 0.30 14.25 46.64
C LEU A 1006 -0.81 13.17 46.56
N ALA A 1007 -1.17 12.55 47.69
CA ALA A 1007 -2.11 11.44 47.73
C ALA A 1007 -3.54 11.89 47.42
N THR A 1008 -3.96 13.06 47.91
CA THR A 1008 -5.25 13.68 47.60
C THR A 1008 -5.35 14.03 46.13
N VAL A 1009 -4.30 14.61 45.55
CA VAL A 1009 -4.26 14.95 44.12
C VAL A 1009 -4.33 13.70 43.26
N GLN A 1010 -3.54 12.66 43.59
CA GLN A 1010 -3.57 11.39 42.88
C GLN A 1010 -4.93 10.71 42.97
N THR A 1011 -5.51 10.62 44.17
CA THR A 1011 -6.84 10.03 44.39
C THR A 1011 -7.91 10.76 43.57
N THR A 1012 -7.81 12.09 43.46
CA THR A 1012 -8.77 12.89 42.68
C THR A 1012 -8.58 12.66 41.17
N LEU A 1013 -7.33 12.57 40.69
CA LEU A 1013 -7.03 12.20 39.30
C LEU A 1013 -7.55 10.80 38.96
N ASP A 1014 -7.36 9.83 39.84
CA ASP A 1014 -7.81 8.45 39.65
C ASP A 1014 -9.33 8.36 39.60
N ASN A 1015 -10.03 9.20 40.38
CA ASN A 1015 -11.49 9.30 40.42
C ASN A 1015 -12.09 10.13 39.28
N LEU A 1016 -11.29 10.83 38.46
CA LEU A 1016 -11.81 11.47 37.25
C LEU A 1016 -12.40 10.40 36.31
N PRO A 1017 -13.54 10.69 35.67
CA PRO A 1017 -14.13 9.76 34.72
C PRO A 1017 -13.18 9.47 33.57
N ASP A 1018 -13.31 8.28 32.97
CA ASP A 1018 -12.55 7.96 31.78
C ASP A 1018 -12.93 8.87 30.59
N THR A 1019 -11.95 9.11 29.73
CA THR A 1019 -12.14 9.85 28.49
C THR A 1019 -12.90 8.99 27.48
N SER A 1020 -13.78 9.62 26.70
CA SER A 1020 -14.52 8.93 25.64
C SER A 1020 -13.56 8.33 24.62
N ASN A 1021 -13.82 7.08 24.21
CA ASN A 1021 -13.13 6.44 23.10
C ASN A 1021 -13.77 6.77 21.73
N LEU A 1022 -14.71 7.71 21.69
CA LEU A 1022 -15.31 8.18 20.44
C LEU A 1022 -14.48 9.32 19.83
N PRO A 1023 -14.32 9.34 18.50
CA PRO A 1023 -13.64 10.44 17.83
C PRO A 1023 -14.40 11.75 18.03
N GLN A 1024 -13.64 12.85 18.17
CA GLN A 1024 -14.16 14.22 18.20
C GLN A 1024 -14.42 14.71 16.78
N ASN A 1025 -13.47 14.50 15.86
CA ASN A 1025 -13.60 14.78 14.43
C ASN A 1025 -13.16 13.59 13.57
N HIS A 1026 -13.61 13.60 12.32
CA HIS A 1026 -13.29 12.62 11.28
C HIS A 1026 -13.13 13.34 9.93
N ASP A 1027 -11.94 13.27 9.35
CA ASP A 1027 -11.60 13.84 8.06
C ASP A 1027 -11.18 12.73 7.08
N ILE A 1028 -11.71 12.80 5.85
CA ILE A 1028 -11.29 11.91 4.75
C ILE A 1028 -10.10 12.55 4.06
N MET A 1029 -8.98 11.83 4.03
CA MET A 1029 -7.75 12.28 3.41
C MET A 1029 -7.69 11.84 1.94
N PRO A 1030 -7.15 12.66 1.02
CA PRO A 1030 -6.98 12.26 -0.36
C PRO A 1030 -5.96 11.12 -0.46
N GLY A 1031 -6.09 10.24 -1.44
CA GLY A 1031 -5.17 9.12 -1.64
C GLY A 1031 -5.36 8.43 -2.99
N PRO A 1032 -4.55 7.42 -3.30
CA PRO A 1032 -4.71 6.64 -4.51
C PRO A 1032 -6.02 5.86 -4.47
N THR A 1033 -6.50 5.52 -5.66
CA THR A 1033 -7.67 4.68 -5.85
C THR A 1033 -7.46 3.32 -5.18
N GLY A 1034 -8.46 2.82 -4.47
CA GLY A 1034 -8.35 1.51 -3.83
C GLY A 1034 -7.73 1.53 -2.44
N GLU A 1035 -7.73 2.71 -1.81
CA GLU A 1035 -7.40 2.91 -0.41
C GLU A 1035 -8.45 3.83 0.24
N SER A 1036 -8.88 3.52 1.46
CA SER A 1036 -9.51 4.50 2.35
C SER A 1036 -8.43 5.10 3.24
N ASN A 1037 -8.43 6.42 3.41
CA ASN A 1037 -7.50 7.14 4.27
C ASN A 1037 -8.30 8.09 5.16
N GLU A 1038 -8.38 7.77 6.45
CA GLU A 1038 -9.26 8.45 7.40
C GLU A 1038 -8.44 8.96 8.58
N LEU A 1039 -8.54 10.26 8.84
CA LEU A 1039 -7.91 10.92 9.99
C LEU A 1039 -8.98 11.21 11.04
N PHE A 1040 -8.78 10.65 12.22
CA PHE A 1040 -9.62 10.87 13.38
C PHE A 1040 -8.87 11.68 14.42
N THR A 1041 -9.59 12.53 15.16
CA THR A 1041 -9.06 13.15 16.36
C THR A 1041 -9.79 12.63 17.59
N TYR A 1042 -9.06 12.36 18.66
CA TYR A 1042 -9.60 11.88 19.93
C TYR A 1042 -9.20 12.85 21.04
N ALA A 1043 -10.01 12.94 22.09
CA ALA A 1043 -9.63 13.68 23.28
C ALA A 1043 -8.36 13.08 23.91
N ARG A 1044 -7.41 13.94 24.28
CA ARG A 1044 -6.07 13.53 24.74
C ARG A 1044 -6.12 12.72 26.03
N GLY A 1045 -6.98 13.12 26.97
CA GLY A 1045 -7.13 12.41 28.24
C GLY A 1045 -7.41 13.31 29.43
N LYS A 1046 -6.73 13.04 30.55
CA LYS A 1046 -6.82 13.80 31.79
C LYS A 1046 -5.84 14.98 31.75
N ILE A 1047 -6.36 16.19 31.96
CA ILE A 1047 -5.58 17.43 31.85
C ILE A 1047 -5.50 18.09 33.23
N LEU A 1048 -4.30 18.49 33.65
CA LEU A 1048 -4.11 19.22 34.90
C LEU A 1048 -4.09 20.74 34.62
N CYS A 1049 -5.03 21.48 35.22
CA CYS A 1049 -5.20 22.92 35.04
C CYS A 1049 -4.65 23.67 36.27
N LEU A 1050 -3.56 24.42 36.06
CA LEU A 1050 -2.76 25.06 37.10
C LEU A 1050 -2.68 26.59 36.98
N GLY A 1051 -3.54 27.20 36.13
CA GLY A 1051 -3.56 28.65 35.87
C GLY A 1051 -3.61 29.47 37.16
N PRO A 1052 -2.89 30.59 37.27
CA PRO A 1052 -2.40 31.04 38.57
C PRO A 1052 -3.50 31.55 39.52
N SER A 1053 -4.70 31.83 39.00
CA SER A 1053 -5.92 32.07 39.77
C SER A 1053 -7.01 31.02 39.47
N ALA A 1054 -7.99 30.90 40.38
CA ALA A 1054 -9.16 30.03 40.17
C ALA A 1054 -9.94 30.35 38.88
N GLU A 1055 -10.02 31.62 38.49
CA GLU A 1055 -10.72 32.05 37.28
C GLU A 1055 -10.00 31.56 36.01
N GLU A 1056 -8.67 31.72 35.94
CA GLU A 1056 -7.87 31.24 34.81
C GLU A 1056 -7.86 29.70 34.74
N ALA A 1057 -7.76 29.02 35.88
CA ALA A 1057 -7.81 27.56 35.89
C ALA A 1057 -9.19 27.02 35.47
N VAL A 1058 -10.28 27.74 35.77
CA VAL A 1058 -11.62 27.43 35.23
C VAL A 1058 -11.64 27.57 33.72
N ARG A 1059 -11.08 28.66 33.16
CA ARG A 1059 -10.99 28.85 31.70
C ARG A 1059 -10.19 27.73 31.03
N GLN A 1060 -9.05 27.34 31.61
CA GLN A 1060 -8.27 26.20 31.12
C GLN A 1060 -9.10 24.91 31.11
N ALA A 1061 -9.85 24.67 32.19
CA ALA A 1061 -10.69 23.50 32.32
C ALA A 1061 -11.90 23.53 31.36
N GLU A 1062 -12.46 24.70 31.07
CA GLU A 1062 -13.51 24.88 30.05
C GLU A 1062 -13.00 24.47 28.67
N THR A 1063 -11.87 25.02 28.21
CA THR A 1063 -11.26 24.63 26.92
C THR A 1063 -10.96 23.13 26.85
N ALA A 1064 -10.45 22.53 27.94
CA ALA A 1064 -10.22 21.10 28.00
C ALA A 1064 -11.54 20.29 27.87
N ARG A 1065 -12.60 20.68 28.58
CA ARG A 1065 -13.92 19.99 28.53
C ARG A 1065 -14.59 20.11 27.17
N GLU A 1066 -14.51 21.28 26.55
CA GLU A 1066 -15.06 21.54 25.21
C GLU A 1066 -14.43 20.63 24.15
N ASN A 1067 -13.19 20.20 24.37
CA ASN A 1067 -12.47 19.27 23.50
C ASN A 1067 -12.47 17.82 24.05
N GLY A 1068 -13.43 17.49 24.91
CA GLY A 1068 -13.68 16.12 25.41
C GLY A 1068 -12.70 15.61 26.48
N CYS A 1069 -11.72 16.41 26.89
CA CYS A 1069 -10.76 16.05 27.93
C CYS A 1069 -11.36 16.16 29.34
N LYS A 1070 -10.68 15.56 30.32
CA LYS A 1070 -11.11 15.51 31.72
C LYS A 1070 -10.17 16.37 32.58
N PRO A 1071 -10.52 17.65 32.83
CA PRO A 1071 -9.63 18.51 33.59
C PRO A 1071 -9.76 18.31 35.10
N LEU A 1072 -8.63 18.43 35.80
CA LEU A 1072 -8.56 18.64 37.24
C LEU A 1072 -7.99 20.04 37.51
N ILE A 1073 -8.72 20.85 38.25
CA ILE A 1073 -8.26 22.18 38.71
C ILE A 1073 -7.53 22.01 40.05
N CYS A 1074 -6.32 22.53 40.19
CA CYS A 1074 -5.54 22.48 41.44
C CYS A 1074 -4.93 23.86 41.75
N VAL A 1075 -5.72 24.76 42.33
CA VAL A 1075 -5.31 26.14 42.64
C VAL A 1075 -6.02 26.68 43.89
N PRO A 1076 -5.44 27.64 44.62
CA PRO A 1076 -6.11 28.29 45.74
C PRO A 1076 -7.43 28.95 45.34
N GLY A 1077 -8.48 28.71 46.12
CA GLY A 1077 -9.83 29.21 45.90
C GLY A 1077 -10.65 28.43 44.88
N ALA A 1078 -10.15 27.30 44.36
CA ALA A 1078 -10.89 26.46 43.43
C ALA A 1078 -12.13 25.83 44.07
N LYS A 1079 -13.23 25.72 43.31
CA LYS A 1079 -14.50 25.16 43.77
C LYS A 1079 -15.11 24.26 42.70
N GLY A 1080 -15.76 23.17 43.10
CA GLY A 1080 -16.52 22.29 42.22
C GLY A 1080 -16.10 20.82 42.28
N GLU A 1081 -16.74 19.98 41.47
CA GLU A 1081 -16.66 18.51 41.54
C GLU A 1081 -15.31 17.92 41.07
N HIS A 1082 -14.48 18.70 40.37
CA HIS A 1082 -13.14 18.30 39.91
C HIS A 1082 -12.14 19.44 40.13
N ALA A 1083 -12.14 19.96 41.35
CA ALA A 1083 -11.33 21.10 41.78
C ALA A 1083 -10.81 20.88 43.21
N LEU A 1084 -9.53 21.12 43.41
CA LEU A 1084 -8.87 21.08 44.72
C LEU A 1084 -8.45 22.50 45.13
N ASP A 1085 -8.93 22.94 46.29
CA ASP A 1085 -8.55 24.23 46.89
C ASP A 1085 -7.18 24.10 47.56
N GLY A 1086 -6.15 24.58 46.88
CA GLY A 1086 -4.78 24.59 47.38
C GLY A 1086 -3.76 24.74 46.26
N PHE A 1087 -2.53 25.05 46.62
CA PHE A 1087 -1.41 25.11 45.70
C PHE A 1087 -0.87 23.70 45.49
N LEU A 1088 -0.67 23.25 44.24
CA LEU A 1088 0.04 22.01 43.96
C LEU A 1088 1.55 22.28 43.94
N PRO A 1089 2.34 21.77 44.91
CA PRO A 1089 3.80 21.84 44.85
C PRO A 1089 4.30 21.24 43.54
N ARG A 1090 5.12 21.99 42.78
CA ARG A 1090 5.47 21.61 41.40
C ARG A 1090 6.29 20.33 41.35
N GLU A 1091 7.04 20.03 42.41
CA GLU A 1091 7.77 18.77 42.60
C GLU A 1091 6.86 17.54 42.60
N HIS A 1092 5.58 17.67 42.99
CA HIS A 1092 4.64 16.54 42.95
C HIS A 1092 4.37 16.06 41.51
N LEU A 1093 4.56 16.93 40.50
CA LEU A 1093 4.45 16.56 39.09
C LEU A 1093 5.48 15.52 38.64
N THR A 1094 6.56 15.31 39.40
CA THR A 1094 7.53 14.22 39.12
C THR A 1094 6.90 12.84 39.32
N SER A 1095 5.92 12.73 40.21
CA SER A 1095 5.43 11.45 40.73
C SER A 1095 3.96 11.16 40.41
N LEU A 1096 3.16 12.18 40.07
CA LEU A 1096 1.75 11.97 39.73
C LEU A 1096 1.56 11.07 38.50
N GLY A 1097 0.68 10.07 38.61
CA GLY A 1097 0.28 9.18 37.52
C GLY A 1097 -0.99 9.66 36.81
N GLY A 1098 -1.23 9.16 35.60
CA GLY A 1098 -2.50 9.37 34.89
C GLY A 1098 -2.75 10.80 34.39
N ILE A 1099 -1.69 11.55 34.09
CA ILE A 1099 -1.77 12.89 33.49
C ILE A 1099 -1.36 12.80 32.02
N ASP A 1100 -2.20 13.33 31.13
CA ASP A 1100 -1.93 13.34 29.68
C ASP A 1100 -1.50 14.71 29.15
N ALA A 1101 -1.73 15.80 29.91
CA ALA A 1101 -1.17 17.14 29.68
C ALA A 1101 -1.26 18.02 30.93
N VAL A 1102 -0.40 19.06 31.00
CA VAL A 1102 -0.42 20.10 32.04
C VAL A 1102 -0.55 21.47 31.39
N ILE A 1103 -1.51 22.27 31.85
CA ILE A 1103 -1.74 23.65 31.39
C ILE A 1103 -1.46 24.62 32.55
N CYS A 1104 -0.70 25.68 32.30
CA CYS A 1104 -0.46 26.74 33.29
C CYS A 1104 -0.18 28.07 32.59
N TRP A 1105 -0.74 29.17 33.09
CA TRP A 1105 -0.61 30.53 32.51
C TRP A 1105 0.06 31.48 33.51
N SER A 1106 1.16 31.02 34.11
CA SER A 1106 1.86 31.72 35.20
C SER A 1106 3.09 32.48 34.71
N ASP A 1107 3.77 33.18 35.63
CA ASP A 1107 5.10 33.72 35.40
C ASP A 1107 6.15 32.66 35.02
N LEU A 1108 7.22 33.09 34.36
CA LEU A 1108 8.27 32.21 33.80
C LEU A 1108 8.98 31.35 34.85
N ASP A 1109 9.08 31.79 36.10
CA ASP A 1109 9.77 31.02 37.15
C ASP A 1109 8.92 29.83 37.60
N ASP A 1110 7.60 30.00 37.70
CA ASP A 1110 6.69 28.89 37.96
C ASP A 1110 6.58 27.95 36.75
N LEU A 1111 6.48 28.48 35.52
CA LEU A 1111 6.48 27.65 34.30
C LEU A 1111 7.76 26.81 34.19
N ARG A 1112 8.93 27.39 34.52
CA ARG A 1112 10.21 26.67 34.56
C ARG A 1112 10.21 25.56 35.61
N SER A 1113 9.60 25.80 36.77
CA SER A 1113 9.49 24.81 37.84
C SER A 1113 8.63 23.62 37.43
N ILE A 1114 7.49 23.87 36.77
CA ILE A 1114 6.63 22.84 36.17
C ILE A 1114 7.41 22.03 35.12
N ARG A 1115 8.08 22.72 34.19
CA ARG A 1115 8.82 22.06 33.11
C ARG A 1115 9.95 21.17 33.63
N LYS A 1116 10.69 21.62 34.65
CA LYS A 1116 11.72 20.82 35.32
C LYS A 1116 11.14 19.55 35.92
N ALA A 1117 10.08 19.67 36.72
CA ALA A 1117 9.44 18.53 37.35
C ALA A 1117 8.90 17.51 36.32
N LEU A 1118 8.30 17.98 35.22
CA LEU A 1118 7.85 17.10 34.14
C LEU A 1118 9.00 16.43 33.38
N SER A 1119 10.16 17.10 33.24
CA SER A 1119 11.34 16.55 32.55
C SER A 1119 12.11 15.48 33.34
N GLU A 1120 11.86 15.39 34.65
CA GLU A 1120 12.44 14.37 35.54
C GLU A 1120 11.66 13.05 35.51
N ARG A 1121 10.50 13.03 34.84
CA ARG A 1121 9.68 11.83 34.70
C ARG A 1121 10.29 10.83 33.72
N ASP A 1122 10.20 9.56 34.06
CA ASP A 1122 10.37 8.47 33.11
C ASP A 1122 9.08 8.25 32.29
N GLY A 1123 9.20 7.62 31.13
CA GLY A 1123 8.07 7.30 30.26
C GLY A 1123 7.78 8.34 29.17
N PRO A 1124 6.51 8.54 28.77
CA PRO A 1124 6.15 9.46 27.68
C PRO A 1124 6.40 10.92 28.06
N LEU A 1125 6.76 11.74 27.07
CA LEU A 1125 6.93 13.18 27.27
C LEU A 1125 5.54 13.82 27.46
N ILE A 1126 5.23 14.22 28.68
CA ILE A 1126 3.95 14.87 29.00
C ILE A 1126 3.93 16.28 28.40
N PRO A 1127 2.97 16.62 27.53
CA PRO A 1127 2.81 17.97 27.01
C PRO A 1127 2.61 18.99 28.12
N PHE A 1128 3.49 19.99 28.14
CA PHE A 1128 3.31 21.21 28.92
C PHE A 1128 2.87 22.34 27.99
N VAL A 1129 1.81 23.05 28.39
CA VAL A 1129 1.20 24.11 27.60
C VAL A 1129 1.13 25.39 28.44
N ALA A 1130 1.87 26.40 27.99
CA ALA A 1130 1.86 27.75 28.56
C ALA A 1130 0.99 28.73 27.76
N GLU A 1131 0.41 28.27 26.66
CA GLU A 1131 -0.30 29.07 25.66
C GLU A 1131 -1.80 29.10 25.97
N GLU A 1132 -2.45 30.23 25.67
CA GLU A 1132 -3.90 30.43 25.88
C GLU A 1132 -4.73 29.70 24.81
N GLU A 1133 -4.25 29.67 23.57
CA GLU A 1133 -4.87 28.93 22.47
C GLU A 1133 -4.29 27.51 22.39
N PHE A 1134 -4.94 26.55 23.05
CA PHE A 1134 -4.43 25.17 23.15
C PHE A 1134 -5.45 24.07 22.85
N ALA A 1135 -6.58 24.38 22.21
CA ALA A 1135 -7.61 23.40 21.88
C ALA A 1135 -7.07 22.21 21.07
N ASP A 1136 -6.17 22.47 20.12
CA ASP A 1136 -5.46 21.44 19.35
C ASP A 1136 -4.59 20.52 20.23
N ARG A 1137 -4.04 21.05 21.33
CA ARG A 1137 -3.27 20.28 22.31
C ARG A 1137 -4.16 19.39 23.19
N CYS A 1138 -5.47 19.60 23.19
CA CYS A 1138 -6.43 18.68 23.81
C CYS A 1138 -6.76 17.46 22.93
N LEU A 1139 -6.22 17.40 21.70
CA LEU A 1139 -6.52 16.34 20.74
C LEU A 1139 -5.31 15.44 20.47
N VAL A 1140 -5.59 14.20 20.08
CA VAL A 1140 -4.64 13.21 19.60
C VAL A 1140 -5.13 12.68 18.25
N GLU A 1141 -4.27 12.76 17.25
CA GLU A 1141 -4.57 12.31 15.90
C GLU A 1141 -4.34 10.80 15.77
N ARG A 1142 -5.28 10.09 15.12
CA ARG A 1142 -5.15 8.68 14.73
C ARG A 1142 -5.56 8.56 13.26
N HIS A 1143 -4.68 7.98 12.47
CA HIS A 1143 -4.94 7.73 11.06
C HIS A 1143 -5.22 6.23 10.84
N VAL A 1144 -6.22 5.91 10.02
CA VAL A 1144 -6.55 4.55 9.60
C VAL A 1144 -6.50 4.48 8.08
N CYS A 1145 -5.65 3.60 7.56
CA CYS A 1145 -5.61 3.27 6.13
C CYS A 1145 -6.13 1.86 5.89
N ILE A 1146 -7.09 1.71 4.97
CA ILE A 1146 -7.64 0.41 4.59
C ILE A 1146 -7.36 0.17 3.11
N ASP A 1147 -6.71 -0.94 2.79
CA ASP A 1147 -6.67 -1.42 1.41
C ASP A 1147 -8.04 -2.02 1.03
N THR A 1148 -8.83 -1.23 0.31
CA THR A 1148 -10.17 -1.63 -0.15
C THR A 1148 -10.14 -2.56 -1.36
N THR A 1149 -8.96 -2.85 -1.90
CA THR A 1149 -8.74 -3.81 -3.00
C THR A 1149 -8.28 -5.17 -2.53
N ALA A 1150 -8.03 -5.34 -1.23
CA ALA A 1150 -7.43 -6.56 -0.69
C ALA A 1150 -8.23 -7.83 -0.97
N ALA A 1151 -9.54 -7.73 -1.22
CA ALA A 1151 -10.38 -8.85 -1.66
C ALA A 1151 -10.07 -9.34 -3.09
N GLY A 1152 -9.25 -8.62 -3.87
CA GLY A 1152 -8.86 -8.98 -5.25
C GLY A 1152 -9.36 -8.03 -6.34
N GLY A 1153 -9.82 -6.83 -5.97
CA GLY A 1153 -10.08 -5.73 -6.89
C GLY A 1153 -10.93 -4.60 -6.28
N ASN A 1154 -11.19 -3.54 -7.06
CA ASN A 1154 -11.73 -2.28 -6.56
C ASN A 1154 -13.20 -2.04 -6.94
N VAL A 1155 -14.10 -2.08 -5.95
CA VAL A 1155 -15.55 -1.90 -6.16
C VAL A 1155 -15.91 -0.51 -6.68
N SER A 1156 -15.26 0.56 -6.19
CA SER A 1156 -15.54 1.95 -6.62
C SER A 1156 -15.26 2.18 -8.10
N LEU A 1157 -14.33 1.40 -8.66
CA LEU A 1157 -13.94 1.43 -10.05
C LEU A 1157 -14.83 0.56 -10.96
N LEU A 1158 -15.69 -0.29 -10.39
CA LEU A 1158 -16.67 -1.08 -11.16
C LEU A 1158 -17.91 -0.27 -11.58
N ALA A 1159 -18.10 0.93 -11.00
CA ALA A 1159 -19.33 1.72 -11.03
C ALA A 1159 -19.38 2.85 -12.08
#